data_AF-A0A536EJT3-F1
#
_entry.id   AF-A0A536EJT3-F1
#
_cell.length_a   1.000
_cell.length_b   1.000
_cell.length_c   1.000
_cell.angle_alpha   90.00
_cell.angle_beta   90.00
_cell.angle_gamma   90.00
#
_symmetry.space_group_name_H-M   'P 1'
#
loop_
_entity.id
_entity.type
_entity.pdbx_description
1 polymer ?
#
loop_
_entity_poly.entity_id
_entity_poly.type
_entity_poly.pdbx_seq_one_letter_code
_entity_poly.pdbx_strand_id
1 'polypeptide(L)'
;DIVGGNSDMFSLNDTPIRPASSTTRQDAPNLIFGGSGGAISRNNCGTGGDIASTAATFNPTTGACDPAATGHAHDSDAIVANNGDIVRVVGVNHADGGRFQTFNYDNYSPNERIVPRAITLLDYTPGGPDLLGLTGPIVPGDIGAGAAVGGQAQGTEIHGENGDDFVYGGPGNDLLFGDGQNDTMVGGYGNDWMSGGTGDDGLLGDDGRLLSSRDGAAGGEPLYGIAPIAALSQLITTPGNMQQALININGELKYTAILAPDNLDTAHVAPYTLMPRPLYASDIMYGGLGDDALHGGAGDDALLGAEAPMSSYADSYNAAGTQLNAGFVIESDFAHPYNPGNVLGYSPATTKFAQYDANDPLRKILLSADGTLSKSGTGYNWLLNFDATEGPLDAQWFTASYAALPTDGNDTMFGDLGHDWLVGGTGRDKMYGGWGDDLLNADDNLDSPCAPTGTATTGCGLNNTTDTNPSYEDMAFGGAGRDVLISNTGGDRLIDWIGEFNSFLTPYAPFGMASVSRTLQPQLPEYLYALSASDGADPTLAARYLSDAARNGEPYGELGLLRQTDAAIADNRGKPRDPQAGNLPGGKRDVLRTSGSQPINSPGTCCVPPVATSRLVSAPTRVDNNGQTAVPTVVSGPAGSVVNYTVSDGTTTVSGTGTIGADGMLPVVLDLSGLSDSVLTTTVTPVGAASLSTTLVKSTAPPGAPGLSTLAYANLARQAATTFTITGVAGLFVSMTVYDGTNWQDGFGYLDSTGTLSLTLDLSRLADGPLTATVTMMNAAGSTSSSSLTVRKDTVAPAPPSVSLPKYVYLGNRVAVPVLVAGEAGATATVSVTDGTTTVTGNGTVGTG
;
A
#
# COMPACT_ATOMS: atom_id res chain seq x y z
N ASP A 1 -3.08 -17.03 29.98
CA ASP A 1 -3.87 -17.92 29.09
C ASP A 1 -5.34 -17.88 29.51
N ILE A 2 -6.19 -17.19 28.74
CA ILE A 2 -7.58 -16.92 29.06
C ILE A 2 -8.46 -17.29 27.87
N VAL A 3 -9.53 -18.03 28.13
CA VAL A 3 -10.62 -18.29 27.17
C VAL A 3 -11.86 -17.74 27.83
N GLY A 4 -12.48 -16.70 27.24
CA GLY A 4 -13.67 -16.08 27.85
C GLY A 4 -14.90 -17.00 27.79
N GLY A 5 -14.98 -17.86 26.77
CA GLY A 5 -16.01 -18.86 26.60
C GLY A 5 -15.64 -20.26 27.10
N ASN A 6 -15.86 -21.26 26.24
CA ASN A 6 -15.67 -22.68 26.54
C ASN A 6 -14.50 -23.29 25.74
N SER A 7 -13.94 -24.38 26.27
CA SER A 7 -12.88 -25.18 25.65
C SER A 7 -13.29 -26.66 25.56
N ASP A 8 -12.81 -27.38 24.55
CA ASP A 8 -13.00 -28.83 24.41
C ASP A 8 -12.12 -29.65 25.37
N MET A 9 -11.05 -29.04 25.88
CA MET A 9 -10.09 -29.69 26.78
C MET A 9 -10.67 -29.89 28.19
N PHE A 10 -11.69 -29.12 28.58
CA PHE A 10 -12.29 -29.13 29.92
C PHE A 10 -13.79 -29.45 29.87
N SER A 11 -14.14 -30.67 29.44
CA SER A 11 -15.54 -31.12 29.48
C SER A 11 -16.04 -31.36 30.91
N LEU A 12 -17.20 -30.78 31.24
CA LEU A 12 -17.96 -31.12 32.45
C LEU A 12 -18.57 -32.52 32.28
N ASN A 13 -17.90 -33.53 32.84
CA ASN A 13 -18.34 -34.94 32.76
C ASN A 13 -19.56 -35.30 33.62
N ASP A 14 -20.13 -34.36 34.40
CA ASP A 14 -21.24 -34.65 35.31
C ASP A 14 -22.57 -33.99 34.90
N THR A 15 -23.61 -34.83 34.91
CA THR A 15 -24.83 -34.73 34.11
C THR A 15 -26.01 -33.89 34.67
N PRO A 16 -25.90 -33.01 35.69
CA PRO A 16 -26.97 -32.04 35.95
C PRO A 16 -26.80 -30.69 35.22
N ILE A 17 -25.58 -30.31 34.81
CA ILE A 17 -25.30 -28.98 34.22
C ILE A 17 -25.32 -29.01 32.69
N ARG A 18 -25.30 -30.19 32.07
CA ARG A 18 -25.48 -30.34 30.62
C ARG A 18 -26.99 -30.45 30.30
N PRO A 19 -27.64 -29.45 29.69
CA PRO A 19 -28.97 -29.66 29.13
C PRO A 19 -28.85 -30.78 28.10
N ALA A 20 -29.81 -31.70 28.07
CA ALA A 20 -29.79 -32.94 27.28
C ALA A 20 -29.89 -32.73 25.75
N SER A 21 -29.41 -31.60 25.23
CA SER A 21 -29.40 -31.17 23.82
C SER A 21 -28.08 -30.48 23.44
N SER A 22 -26.92 -31.02 23.84
CA SER A 22 -25.60 -30.37 23.77
C SER A 22 -25.05 -30.14 22.34
N THR A 23 -25.70 -29.26 21.60
CA THR A 23 -25.25 -28.62 20.35
C THR A 23 -24.99 -27.12 20.56
N THR A 24 -24.81 -26.64 21.80
CA THR A 24 -24.61 -25.20 22.06
C THR A 24 -23.61 -25.01 23.20
N ARG A 25 -22.35 -24.67 22.89
CA ARG A 25 -21.41 -24.01 23.81
C ARG A 25 -21.94 -22.59 24.07
N GLN A 26 -23.04 -22.44 24.85
CA GLN A 26 -23.68 -21.14 25.03
C GLN A 26 -22.70 -20.16 25.69
N ASP A 27 -22.43 -19.07 24.99
CA ASP A 27 -21.55 -17.99 25.42
C ASP A 27 -22.19 -16.65 25.04
N ALA A 28 -21.84 -15.61 25.79
CA ALA A 28 -22.22 -14.22 25.52
C ALA A 28 -20.95 -13.41 25.31
N PRO A 29 -21.04 -12.20 24.75
CA PRO A 29 -19.87 -11.33 24.65
C PRO A 29 -19.23 -11.14 26.03
N ASN A 30 -17.89 -11.17 26.06
CA ASN A 30 -17.15 -11.25 27.31
C ASN A 30 -16.62 -9.86 27.72
N LEU A 31 -16.21 -9.73 28.98
CA LEU A 31 -15.37 -8.64 29.46
C LEU A 31 -14.16 -9.31 30.11
N ILE A 32 -12.98 -9.12 29.52
CA ILE A 32 -11.76 -9.85 29.86
C ILE A 32 -10.65 -8.86 30.23
N PHE A 33 -9.91 -9.19 31.28
CA PHE A 33 -8.70 -8.49 31.71
C PHE A 33 -7.58 -9.54 31.87
N GLY A 34 -6.36 -9.24 31.39
CA GLY A 34 -5.20 -10.15 31.45
C GLY A 34 -4.87 -10.65 32.87
N GLY A 35 -5.05 -9.79 33.88
CA GLY A 35 -4.96 -10.20 35.30
C GLY A 35 -3.90 -9.46 36.12
N SER A 36 -3.33 -8.39 35.57
CA SER A 36 -2.39 -7.48 36.23
C SER A 36 -3.08 -6.52 37.19
N GLY A 37 -4.38 -6.27 37.00
CA GLY A 37 -5.26 -5.64 37.98
C GLY A 37 -5.05 -4.14 38.14
N GLY A 38 -5.37 -3.40 37.08
CA GLY A 38 -5.45 -1.93 37.09
C GLY A 38 -4.57 -1.21 36.09
N ALA A 39 -4.04 -1.94 35.10
CA ALA A 39 -3.14 -1.41 34.08
C ALA A 39 -3.86 -0.89 32.81
N ILE A 40 -5.15 -0.61 32.89
CA ILE A 40 -6.03 -0.25 31.77
C ILE A 40 -6.09 1.25 31.43
N SER A 41 -5.08 2.02 31.85
CA SER A 41 -5.07 3.45 31.58
C SER A 41 -4.38 3.74 30.25
N ARG A 42 -4.91 4.67 29.47
CA ARG A 42 -4.24 5.19 28.26
C ARG A 42 -2.76 5.51 28.53
N ASN A 43 -1.90 5.17 27.57
CA ASN A 43 -0.45 5.28 27.67
C ASN A 43 0.19 4.53 28.87
N ASN A 44 -0.37 3.42 29.33
CA ASN A 44 0.24 2.67 30.42
C ASN A 44 1.35 1.76 29.92
N CYS A 45 2.57 2.02 30.38
CA CYS A 45 3.73 1.20 30.09
C CYS A 45 3.80 -0.17 30.80
N GLY A 46 2.76 -0.54 31.54
CA GLY A 46 2.72 -1.71 32.39
C GLY A 46 3.60 -1.65 33.65
N THR A 47 3.97 -2.80 34.21
CA THR A 47 4.72 -2.88 35.49
C THR A 47 6.21 -3.19 35.29
N GLY A 48 7.05 -2.49 36.06
CA GLY A 48 8.51 -2.62 36.03
C GLY A 48 9.03 -3.90 36.69
N GLY A 49 9.05 -5.03 35.98
CA GLY A 49 9.72 -6.29 36.38
C GLY A 49 9.40 -6.94 37.74
N ASP A 50 8.50 -6.36 38.55
CA ASP A 50 7.96 -6.92 39.79
C ASP A 50 6.55 -6.34 40.02
N ILE A 51 5.58 -7.18 40.42
CA ILE A 51 4.17 -6.82 40.69
C ILE A 51 4.05 -5.70 41.76
N ALA A 52 5.10 -5.49 42.56
CA ALA A 52 5.18 -4.48 43.60
C ALA A 52 5.88 -3.16 43.18
N SER A 53 6.32 -3.04 41.93
CA SER A 53 7.00 -1.84 41.43
C SER A 53 6.00 -0.73 41.05
N THR A 54 6.46 0.52 41.14
CA THR A 54 5.76 1.68 40.56
C THR A 54 5.61 1.48 39.05
N ALA A 55 4.47 1.87 38.46
CA ALA A 55 4.22 1.84 37.01
C ALA A 55 5.48 2.15 36.21
N ALA A 56 5.78 1.32 35.21
CA ALA A 56 6.91 1.53 34.34
C ALA A 56 6.81 2.93 33.73
N THR A 57 7.95 3.59 33.59
CA THR A 57 8.00 4.94 33.01
C THR A 57 8.44 4.79 31.57
N PHE A 58 7.66 5.35 30.65
CA PHE A 58 8.01 5.45 29.23
C PHE A 58 9.45 5.98 29.08
N ASN A 59 10.31 5.27 28.35
CA ASN A 59 11.70 5.69 28.12
C ASN A 59 11.76 6.66 26.94
N PRO A 60 11.98 7.97 27.19
CA PRO A 60 11.92 8.98 26.13
C PRO A 60 13.11 8.93 25.16
N THR A 61 14.10 8.07 25.43
CA THR A 61 15.25 7.89 24.52
C THR A 61 15.05 6.69 23.59
N THR A 62 14.25 5.70 23.99
CA THR A 62 14.07 4.46 23.22
C THR A 62 12.67 4.25 22.69
N GLY A 63 11.70 5.10 23.01
CA GLY A 63 10.29 4.86 22.64
C GLY A 63 9.63 3.72 23.42
N ALA A 64 10.37 3.05 24.31
CA ALA A 64 9.91 1.81 24.93
C ALA A 64 9.33 2.05 26.33
N CYS A 65 8.17 1.47 26.57
CA CYS A 65 7.63 1.22 27.90
C CYS A 65 8.35 0.05 28.57
N ASP A 66 8.86 0.27 29.79
CA ASP A 66 9.73 -0.64 30.57
C ASP A 66 10.95 -1.27 29.83
N PRO A 67 12.19 -0.72 29.97
CA PRO A 67 13.37 -1.40 29.47
C PRO A 67 13.78 -2.62 30.31
N ALA A 68 13.09 -2.94 31.42
CA ALA A 68 13.38 -4.14 32.17
C ALA A 68 12.89 -5.33 31.37
N ALA A 69 13.84 -6.14 30.93
CA ALA A 69 13.65 -7.35 30.13
C ALA A 69 12.85 -8.47 30.86
N THR A 70 12.19 -8.17 31.95
CA THR A 70 11.23 -9.06 32.63
C THR A 70 9.79 -8.58 32.42
N GLY A 71 9.55 -7.29 32.10
CA GLY A 71 8.24 -6.72 31.80
C GLY A 71 7.52 -7.51 30.70
N HIS A 72 8.13 -7.57 29.51
CA HIS A 72 7.62 -8.31 28.33
C HIS A 72 7.12 -9.73 28.59
N ALA A 73 7.80 -10.47 29.47
CA ALA A 73 7.44 -11.86 29.79
C ALA A 73 6.59 -12.00 31.07
N HIS A 74 6.50 -10.93 31.87
CA HIS A 74 5.67 -10.90 33.07
C HIS A 74 4.23 -10.61 32.64
N ASP A 75 3.35 -11.54 32.99
CA ASP A 75 1.91 -11.44 32.72
C ASP A 75 1.49 -11.56 31.25
N SER A 76 2.44 -11.75 30.32
CA SER A 76 2.17 -12.13 28.92
C SER A 76 1.12 -13.25 28.80
N ASP A 77 -0.01 -12.86 28.25
CA ASP A 77 -1.20 -13.64 28.09
C ASP A 77 -1.45 -14.09 26.66
N ALA A 78 -2.27 -15.12 26.57
CA ALA A 78 -2.89 -15.53 25.33
C ALA A 78 -4.39 -15.54 25.62
N ILE A 79 -5.11 -14.63 24.99
CA ILE A 79 -6.53 -14.36 25.24
C ILE A 79 -7.31 -14.72 23.99
N VAL A 80 -8.34 -15.54 24.17
CA VAL A 80 -9.37 -15.80 23.15
C VAL A 80 -10.69 -15.35 23.74
N ALA A 81 -11.35 -14.41 23.07
CA ALA A 81 -12.61 -13.82 23.53
C ALA A 81 -13.64 -14.88 23.89
N ASN A 82 -14.05 -15.69 22.91
CA ASN A 82 -15.13 -16.66 23.07
C ASN A 82 -14.61 -18.09 23.24
N ASN A 83 -15.14 -19.03 22.45
CA ASN A 83 -14.79 -20.43 22.56
C ASN A 83 -13.46 -20.70 21.85
N GLY A 84 -12.55 -21.38 22.54
CA GLY A 84 -11.24 -21.69 21.99
C GLY A 84 -10.50 -22.72 22.82
N ASP A 85 -9.52 -23.36 22.18
CA ASP A 85 -8.53 -24.18 22.86
C ASP A 85 -7.17 -23.48 22.80
N ILE A 86 -6.57 -23.30 23.97
CA ILE A 86 -5.20 -22.78 24.12
C ILE A 86 -4.32 -23.91 24.65
N VAL A 87 -3.30 -24.30 23.89
CA VAL A 87 -2.36 -25.35 24.28
C VAL A 87 -0.92 -24.83 24.23
N ARG A 88 -0.13 -25.22 25.23
CA ARG A 88 1.30 -24.85 25.28
C ARG A 88 2.13 -25.80 24.42
N VAL A 89 3.02 -25.24 23.62
CA VAL A 89 3.86 -26.02 22.71
C VAL A 89 5.10 -26.55 23.43
N VAL A 90 5.38 -27.85 23.31
CA VAL A 90 6.55 -28.53 23.88
C VAL A 90 7.34 -29.28 22.81
N GLY A 91 8.62 -29.55 23.07
CA GLY A 91 9.47 -30.33 22.15
C GLY A 91 8.90 -31.72 21.81
N VAL A 92 8.91 -32.06 20.51
CA VAL A 92 8.36 -33.33 19.99
C VAL A 92 9.13 -34.52 20.57
N ASN A 93 8.41 -35.60 20.95
CA ASN A 93 8.98 -36.87 21.44
C ASN A 93 9.91 -36.74 22.65
N HIS A 94 9.76 -35.71 23.49
CA HIS A 94 10.71 -35.40 24.56
C HIS A 94 12.16 -35.19 24.07
N ALA A 95 12.36 -34.78 22.81
CA ALA A 95 13.69 -34.50 22.28
C ALA A 95 14.44 -33.46 23.14
N ASP A 96 13.70 -32.51 23.72
CA ASP A 96 14.19 -31.52 24.70
C ASP A 96 13.69 -31.78 26.12
N GLY A 97 13.36 -33.03 26.45
CA GLY A 97 12.88 -33.42 27.78
C GLY A 97 11.47 -32.91 28.13
N GLY A 98 10.67 -32.50 27.13
CA GLY A 98 9.34 -31.93 27.34
C GLY A 98 9.34 -30.47 27.81
N ARG A 99 10.45 -29.74 27.59
CA ARG A 99 10.52 -28.29 27.80
C ARG A 99 9.58 -27.56 26.84
N PHE A 100 9.06 -26.41 27.28
CA PHE A 100 8.33 -25.49 26.43
C PHE A 100 9.24 -25.03 25.29
N GLN A 101 8.64 -24.83 24.13
CA GLN A 101 9.31 -24.07 23.09
C GLN A 101 9.47 -22.62 23.55
N THR A 102 10.42 -21.91 22.97
CA THR A 102 10.69 -20.50 23.26
C THR A 102 10.79 -19.75 21.94
N PHE A 103 10.38 -18.48 21.94
CA PHE A 103 10.61 -17.63 20.78
C PHE A 103 12.08 -17.21 20.67
N ASN A 104 12.51 -16.83 19.46
CA ASN A 104 13.85 -16.27 19.27
C ASN A 104 13.96 -14.84 19.82
N TYR A 105 12.83 -14.11 19.86
CA TYR A 105 12.75 -12.77 20.47
C TYR A 105 12.62 -12.81 21.99
N ASP A 106 12.33 -13.98 22.56
CA ASP A 106 12.26 -14.24 24.00
C ASP A 106 13.67 -14.37 24.60
N ASN A 107 14.47 -13.32 24.47
CA ASN A 107 15.82 -13.22 25.05
C ASN A 107 15.89 -12.21 26.20
N TYR A 108 14.73 -11.74 26.65
CA TYR A 108 14.58 -10.69 27.63
C TYR A 108 15.17 -11.11 29.00
N SER A 109 14.78 -12.26 29.53
CA SER A 109 15.26 -12.79 30.82
C SER A 109 15.83 -14.21 30.68
N PRO A 110 16.88 -14.57 31.44
CA PRO A 110 17.30 -15.96 31.52
C PRO A 110 16.29 -16.84 32.28
N ASN A 111 15.41 -16.24 33.09
CA ASN A 111 14.53 -16.92 34.05
C ASN A 111 13.04 -16.81 33.71
N GLU A 112 12.58 -15.67 33.18
CA GLU A 112 11.26 -15.53 32.57
C GLU A 112 11.36 -15.65 31.06
N ARG A 113 10.32 -16.24 30.47
CA ARG A 113 10.26 -16.59 29.06
C ARG A 113 8.83 -16.43 28.57
N ILE A 114 8.64 -15.82 27.41
CA ILE A 114 7.38 -15.89 26.68
C ILE A 114 7.18 -17.34 26.23
N VAL A 115 6.02 -17.90 26.58
CA VAL A 115 5.68 -19.29 26.23
C VAL A 115 4.86 -19.25 24.93
N PRO A 116 5.22 -20.00 23.87
CA PRO A 116 4.40 -20.10 22.69
C PRO A 116 3.11 -20.90 22.96
N ARG A 117 1.98 -20.35 22.53
CA ARG A 117 0.66 -20.99 22.57
C ARG A 117 0.25 -21.39 21.14
N ALA A 118 -0.38 -22.54 21.00
CA ALA A 118 -1.16 -22.87 19.82
C ALA A 118 -2.63 -22.69 20.17
N ILE A 119 -3.33 -21.95 19.33
CA ILE A 119 -4.71 -21.54 19.55
C ILE A 119 -5.57 -22.17 18.46
N THR A 120 -6.77 -22.62 18.83
CA THR A 120 -7.80 -23.04 17.90
C THR A 120 -9.11 -22.37 18.31
N LEU A 121 -9.65 -21.53 17.43
CA LEU A 121 -10.98 -20.95 17.59
C LEU A 121 -12.03 -22.04 17.39
N LEU A 122 -13.03 -22.08 18.26
CA LEU A 122 -14.09 -23.08 18.25
C LEU A 122 -15.41 -22.41 17.90
N ASP A 123 -16.23 -23.08 17.10
CA ASP A 123 -17.52 -22.53 16.64
C ASP A 123 -17.36 -21.11 16.07
N TYR A 124 -16.42 -20.99 15.12
CA TYR A 124 -16.04 -19.73 14.49
C TYR A 124 -15.95 -19.93 12.98
N THR A 125 -16.53 -19.00 12.22
CA THR A 125 -16.49 -19.00 10.76
C THR A 125 -15.65 -17.82 10.27
N PRO A 126 -14.41 -18.07 9.79
CA PRO A 126 -13.59 -17.01 9.20
C PRO A 126 -14.29 -16.31 8.02
N GLY A 127 -14.19 -14.99 7.97
CA GLY A 127 -14.87 -14.07 7.06
C GLY A 127 -16.34 -13.82 7.40
N GLY A 128 -16.83 -14.49 8.46
CA GLY A 128 -18.12 -14.23 9.06
C GLY A 128 -19.31 -14.20 8.09
N PRO A 129 -20.30 -13.35 8.36
CA PRO A 129 -21.51 -13.26 7.54
C PRO A 129 -21.25 -12.71 6.14
N ASP A 130 -20.26 -11.85 5.95
CA ASP A 130 -19.97 -11.24 4.64
C ASP A 130 -19.45 -12.27 3.64
N LEU A 131 -18.51 -13.13 4.04
CA LEU A 131 -18.04 -14.23 3.18
C LEU A 131 -19.17 -15.20 2.80
N LEU A 132 -20.13 -15.42 3.72
CA LEU A 132 -21.27 -16.31 3.48
C LEU A 132 -22.45 -15.64 2.77
N GLY A 133 -22.43 -14.31 2.59
CA GLY A 133 -23.51 -13.54 1.97
C GLY A 133 -24.76 -13.48 2.83
N LEU A 134 -24.60 -13.49 4.15
CA LEU A 134 -25.69 -13.40 5.10
C LEU A 134 -26.05 -11.93 5.34
N THR A 135 -27.35 -11.65 5.49
CA THR A 135 -27.86 -10.30 5.71
C THR A 135 -27.79 -9.85 7.17
N GLY A 136 -27.31 -10.70 8.06
CA GLY A 136 -27.30 -10.46 9.50
C GLY A 136 -25.90 -10.64 10.06
N PRO A 137 -25.58 -9.96 11.17
CA PRO A 137 -24.22 -9.80 11.67
C PRO A 137 -23.64 -11.06 12.34
N ILE A 138 -24.38 -12.17 12.34
CA ILE A 138 -24.01 -13.40 13.06
C ILE A 138 -24.22 -14.60 12.16
N VAL A 139 -23.18 -15.42 12.04
CA VAL A 139 -23.26 -16.70 11.33
C VAL A 139 -23.96 -17.73 12.22
N PRO A 140 -25.00 -18.44 11.71
CA PRO A 140 -25.64 -19.52 12.47
C PRO A 140 -24.65 -20.64 12.80
N GLY A 141 -24.36 -20.80 14.09
CA GLY A 141 -23.41 -21.78 14.57
C GLY A 141 -22.16 -21.15 15.17
N ASP A 142 -21.91 -19.88 14.88
CA ASP A 142 -20.88 -19.11 15.57
C ASP A 142 -21.43 -18.68 16.94
N ILE A 143 -20.76 -19.11 18.01
CA ILE A 143 -21.24 -18.89 19.37
C ILE A 143 -20.25 -18.00 20.11
N GLY A 144 -20.73 -16.86 20.57
CA GLY A 144 -19.91 -15.81 21.18
C GLY A 144 -20.45 -14.43 20.85
N ALA A 145 -20.84 -14.22 19.59
CA ALA A 145 -21.55 -13.02 19.15
C ALA A 145 -23.03 -13.01 19.55
N GLY A 146 -23.52 -11.86 20.05
CA GLY A 146 -24.94 -11.62 20.33
C GLY A 146 -25.50 -10.52 19.43
N ALA A 147 -26.78 -10.57 19.02
CA ALA A 147 -27.34 -9.47 18.22
C ALA A 147 -27.62 -8.25 19.11
N ALA A 148 -27.06 -7.09 18.79
CA ALA A 148 -27.28 -5.83 19.49
C ALA A 148 -28.67 -5.22 19.21
N VAL A 149 -29.11 -4.32 20.08
CA VAL A 149 -30.28 -3.47 19.83
C VAL A 149 -29.92 -2.48 18.72
N GLY A 150 -30.36 -2.77 17.50
CA GLY A 150 -29.99 -1.98 16.30
C GLY A 150 -29.58 -2.84 15.11
N GLY A 151 -29.34 -4.15 15.31
CA GLY A 151 -29.03 -5.09 14.23
C GLY A 151 -27.55 -5.29 13.94
N GLN A 152 -26.64 -4.78 14.78
CA GLN A 152 -25.20 -5.08 14.76
C GLN A 152 -24.86 -6.30 15.63
N ALA A 153 -23.67 -6.89 15.48
CA ALA A 153 -23.17 -7.87 16.44
C ALA A 153 -22.63 -7.15 17.69
N GLN A 154 -22.91 -7.70 18.87
CA GLN A 154 -22.24 -7.36 20.11
C GLN A 154 -20.99 -8.23 20.18
N GLY A 155 -19.82 -7.61 20.29
CA GLY A 155 -18.56 -8.26 20.58
C GLY A 155 -18.12 -8.05 22.03
N THR A 156 -16.95 -8.61 22.31
CA THR A 156 -16.24 -8.71 23.59
C THR A 156 -15.40 -7.46 23.83
N GLU A 157 -15.24 -7.10 25.10
CA GLU A 157 -14.25 -6.11 25.52
C GLU A 157 -13.05 -6.83 26.17
N ILE A 158 -11.84 -6.57 25.68
CA ILE A 158 -10.60 -7.21 26.13
C ILE A 158 -9.56 -6.15 26.45
N HIS A 159 -8.93 -6.29 27.62
CA HIS A 159 -7.76 -5.53 28.05
C HIS A 159 -6.61 -6.51 28.28
N GLY A 160 -5.54 -6.40 27.48
CA GLY A 160 -4.29 -7.17 27.65
C GLY A 160 -3.61 -6.87 28.98
N GLU A 161 -3.65 -5.60 29.39
CA GLU A 161 -3.06 -5.06 30.61
C GLU A 161 -1.53 -4.95 30.59
N ASN A 162 -0.79 -5.98 31.00
CA ASN A 162 0.68 -5.94 31.06
C ASN A 162 1.23 -7.16 30.35
N GLY A 163 2.37 -7.00 29.70
CA GLY A 163 3.07 -8.13 29.10
C GLY A 163 2.99 -8.04 27.59
N ASP A 164 3.79 -8.83 26.88
CA ASP A 164 3.58 -9.01 25.45
C ASP A 164 2.39 -9.97 25.27
N ASP A 165 1.20 -9.44 25.01
CA ASP A 165 -0.04 -10.20 24.93
C ASP A 165 -0.38 -10.65 23.52
N PHE A 166 -1.15 -11.74 23.45
CA PHE A 166 -1.72 -12.21 22.20
C PHE A 166 -3.24 -12.31 22.34
N VAL A 167 -3.97 -11.56 21.53
CA VAL A 167 -5.44 -11.40 21.64
C VAL A 167 -6.13 -11.81 20.33
N TYR A 168 -7.16 -12.65 20.44
CA TYR A 168 -8.17 -12.86 19.39
C TYR A 168 -9.54 -12.38 19.87
N GLY A 169 -10.11 -11.38 19.19
CA GLY A 169 -11.48 -10.87 19.41
C GLY A 169 -12.56 -11.86 18.94
N GLY A 170 -12.35 -12.50 17.79
CA GLY A 170 -13.25 -13.51 17.27
C GLY A 170 -14.51 -12.90 16.65
N PRO A 171 -15.72 -13.43 16.94
CA PRO A 171 -16.93 -13.00 16.28
C PRO A 171 -17.61 -11.79 16.96
N GLY A 172 -17.92 -10.76 16.18
CA GLY A 172 -18.75 -9.62 16.58
C GLY A 172 -17.97 -8.30 16.62
N ASN A 173 -18.62 -7.19 16.97
CA ASN A 173 -17.94 -5.90 17.07
C ASN A 173 -17.20 -5.79 18.41
N ASP A 174 -15.93 -6.15 18.43
CA ASP A 174 -15.08 -6.24 19.61
C ASP A 174 -14.42 -4.90 19.97
N LEU A 175 -14.06 -4.76 21.25
CA LEU A 175 -13.31 -3.63 21.81
C LEU A 175 -12.00 -4.18 22.38
N LEU A 176 -10.89 -3.93 21.70
CA LEU A 176 -9.59 -4.53 22.03
C LEU A 176 -8.58 -3.47 22.47
N PHE A 177 -8.00 -3.68 23.64
CA PHE A 177 -6.93 -2.87 24.21
C PHE A 177 -5.71 -3.76 24.45
N GLY A 178 -4.58 -3.46 23.80
CA GLY A 178 -3.30 -4.08 24.14
C GLY A 178 -2.80 -3.59 25.50
N ASP A 179 -2.95 -2.28 25.73
CA ASP A 179 -2.48 -1.52 26.88
C ASP A 179 -0.97 -1.30 26.86
N GLY A 180 -0.16 -2.20 27.42
CA GLY A 180 1.23 -1.91 27.71
C GLY A 180 2.17 -3.05 27.37
N GLN A 181 3.22 -2.70 26.63
CA GLN A 181 4.25 -3.55 25.99
C GLN A 181 3.81 -4.03 24.61
N ASN A 182 4.45 -5.07 24.07
CA ASN A 182 4.36 -5.34 22.64
C ASN A 182 3.31 -6.41 22.38
N ASP A 183 2.14 -5.97 21.95
CA ASP A 183 0.95 -6.80 21.81
C ASP A 183 0.74 -7.27 20.38
N THR A 184 0.03 -8.38 20.24
CA THR A 184 -0.42 -8.90 18.95
C THR A 184 -1.91 -9.16 19.01
N MET A 185 -2.67 -8.37 18.27
CA MET A 185 -4.14 -8.38 18.31
C MET A 185 -4.72 -8.68 16.94
N VAL A 186 -5.71 -9.58 16.92
CA VAL A 186 -6.50 -9.88 15.73
C VAL A 186 -7.98 -9.70 16.11
N GLY A 187 -8.67 -8.78 15.43
CA GLY A 187 -10.08 -8.49 15.67
C GLY A 187 -10.96 -9.69 15.36
N GLY A 188 -10.99 -10.12 14.11
CA GLY A 188 -11.78 -11.28 13.68
C GLY A 188 -12.78 -10.84 12.62
N TYR A 189 -14.05 -11.27 12.70
CA TYR A 189 -15.07 -10.66 11.84
C TYR A 189 -15.95 -9.77 12.70
N GLY A 190 -16.20 -8.55 12.26
CA GLY A 190 -16.77 -7.54 13.13
C GLY A 190 -16.57 -6.14 12.56
N ASN A 191 -17.13 -5.15 13.24
CA ASN A 191 -16.60 -3.80 13.08
C ASN A 191 -15.97 -3.47 14.43
N ASP A 192 -14.67 -3.59 14.49
CA ASP A 192 -13.91 -3.63 15.74
C ASP A 192 -13.35 -2.26 16.07
N TRP A 193 -13.13 -2.03 17.35
CA TRP A 193 -12.41 -0.86 17.85
C TRP A 193 -11.18 -1.35 18.57
N MET A 194 -9.99 -0.95 18.12
CA MET A 194 -8.72 -1.47 18.60
C MET A 194 -7.76 -0.34 18.98
N SER A 195 -7.04 -0.52 20.09
CA SER A 195 -5.99 0.37 20.56
C SER A 195 -4.80 -0.48 21.01
N GLY A 196 -3.65 -0.38 20.33
CA GLY A 196 -2.41 -1.06 20.75
C GLY A 196 -1.97 -0.56 22.13
N GLY A 197 -1.85 0.76 22.26
CA GLY A 197 -1.56 1.40 23.54
C GLY A 197 -0.12 1.86 23.59
N THR A 198 0.76 1.17 24.31
CA THR A 198 2.18 1.52 24.33
C THR A 198 3.06 0.31 24.12
N GLY A 199 4.12 0.44 23.34
CA GLY A 199 4.93 -0.69 22.89
C GLY A 199 4.87 -0.79 21.37
N ASP A 200 5.63 -1.73 20.81
CA ASP A 200 5.56 -1.99 19.36
C ASP A 200 4.47 -3.02 19.12
N ASP A 201 3.30 -2.60 18.67
CA ASP A 201 2.10 -3.42 18.58
C ASP A 201 1.82 -3.91 17.15
N GLY A 202 1.30 -5.12 17.04
CA GLY A 202 0.79 -5.69 15.80
C GLY A 202 -0.72 -5.79 15.83
N LEU A 203 -1.42 -5.06 14.95
CA LEU A 203 -2.88 -5.02 14.86
C LEU A 203 -3.36 -5.50 13.49
N LEU A 204 -4.33 -6.40 13.49
CA LEU A 204 -5.07 -6.84 12.31
C LEU A 204 -6.56 -6.68 12.64
N GLY A 205 -7.24 -5.79 11.93
CA GLY A 205 -8.67 -5.54 12.15
C GLY A 205 -9.50 -6.79 11.93
N ASP A 206 -9.19 -7.50 10.85
CA ASP A 206 -10.02 -8.60 10.36
C ASP A 206 -9.50 -10.00 10.70
N ASP A 207 -10.05 -11.01 10.03
CA ASP A 207 -9.62 -12.39 10.12
C ASP A 207 -8.23 -12.66 9.55
N GLY A 208 -7.45 -13.40 10.33
CA GLY A 208 -6.18 -13.93 9.86
C GLY A 208 -5.22 -14.27 10.99
N ARG A 209 -3.96 -13.93 10.76
CA ARG A 209 -2.89 -14.13 11.72
C ARG A 209 -1.81 -13.09 11.56
N LEU A 210 -1.35 -12.53 12.67
CA LEU A 210 -0.10 -11.80 12.72
C LEU A 210 1.04 -12.70 13.20
N LEU A 211 2.12 -12.68 12.45
CA LEU A 211 3.35 -13.39 12.77
C LEU A 211 4.36 -12.39 13.33
N SER A 212 4.42 -12.31 14.66
CA SER A 212 5.44 -11.55 15.38
C SER A 212 6.78 -12.27 15.23
N SER A 213 7.83 -11.56 14.84
CA SER A 213 9.17 -12.13 14.70
C SER A 213 10.28 -11.09 14.80
N ARG A 214 11.51 -11.53 15.11
CA ARG A 214 12.69 -10.66 15.01
C ARG A 214 13.55 -10.99 13.80
N ASP A 215 13.93 -9.96 13.06
CA ASP A 215 14.77 -10.09 11.87
C ASP A 215 16.20 -10.50 12.24
N GLY A 216 16.71 -11.55 11.60
CA GLY A 216 18.02 -12.11 11.95
C GLY A 216 18.60 -13.14 10.98
N ALA A 217 19.93 -13.25 10.98
CA ALA A 217 20.69 -14.04 10.00
C ALA A 217 20.62 -15.55 10.27
N ALA A 218 20.20 -15.92 11.49
CA ALA A 218 19.90 -17.30 11.85
C ALA A 218 18.50 -17.74 11.39
N GLY A 219 17.69 -16.82 10.83
CA GLY A 219 16.26 -17.03 10.56
C GLY A 219 15.35 -16.42 11.59
N GLY A 220 14.16 -16.05 11.11
CA GLY A 220 12.99 -15.85 11.94
C GLY A 220 12.53 -17.18 12.55
N GLU A 221 11.51 -17.11 13.38
CA GLU A 221 11.24 -18.11 14.40
C GLU A 221 10.99 -19.52 13.88
N PRO A 222 11.50 -20.56 14.59
CA PRO A 222 11.34 -21.96 14.16
C PRO A 222 9.88 -22.41 14.04
N LEU A 223 8.96 -21.75 14.76
CA LEU A 223 7.56 -22.15 14.86
C LEU A 223 6.74 -21.74 13.63
N TYR A 224 7.13 -20.64 12.96
CA TYR A 224 6.39 -20.08 11.82
C TYR A 224 7.11 -20.24 10.47
N GLY A 225 8.31 -20.82 10.47
CA GLY A 225 9.03 -21.09 9.24
C GLY A 225 9.49 -19.83 8.51
N ILE A 226 9.61 -18.71 9.23
CA ILE A 226 10.20 -17.48 8.70
C ILE A 226 11.66 -17.79 8.39
N ALA A 227 11.98 -17.74 7.09
CA ALA A 227 13.28 -18.16 6.61
C ALA A 227 14.41 -17.22 7.12
N PRO A 228 15.65 -17.72 7.23
CA PRO A 228 16.86 -16.90 7.24
C PRO A 228 16.80 -15.77 6.22
N ILE A 229 16.82 -14.54 6.71
CA ILE A 229 16.93 -13.36 5.88
C ILE A 229 18.39 -13.25 5.46
N ALA A 230 18.63 -13.44 4.16
CA ALA A 230 19.98 -13.52 3.61
C ALA A 230 20.73 -12.17 3.66
N ALA A 231 20.00 -11.05 3.66
CA ALA A 231 20.55 -9.71 3.71
C ALA A 231 19.74 -8.85 4.70
N LEU A 232 20.34 -8.59 5.86
CA LEU A 232 19.76 -7.74 6.90
C LEU A 232 20.23 -6.30 6.76
N SER A 233 19.41 -5.37 7.25
CA SER A 233 19.66 -3.92 7.26
C SER A 233 20.12 -3.45 5.88
N GLN A 234 19.45 -3.95 4.84
CA GLN A 234 19.81 -3.70 3.46
C GLN A 234 19.25 -2.34 3.01
N LEU A 235 20.13 -1.47 2.53
CA LEU A 235 19.69 -0.27 1.82
C LEU A 235 19.16 -0.65 0.44
N ILE A 236 17.89 -0.34 0.19
CA ILE A 236 17.27 -0.31 -1.13
C ILE A 236 17.12 1.14 -1.60
N THR A 237 17.22 1.34 -2.91
CA THR A 237 17.16 2.69 -3.50
C THR A 237 16.61 2.65 -4.91
N THR A 238 15.89 3.71 -5.30
CA THR A 238 15.57 3.97 -6.71
C THR A 238 16.72 4.74 -7.39
N PRO A 239 16.78 4.77 -8.75
CA PRO A 239 17.84 5.45 -9.48
C PRO A 239 17.98 6.93 -9.07
N GLY A 240 19.22 7.38 -8.88
CA GLY A 240 19.50 8.74 -8.43
C GLY A 240 19.27 8.98 -6.93
N ASN A 241 19.06 7.92 -6.14
CA ASN A 241 18.80 7.98 -4.69
C ASN A 241 17.54 8.78 -4.35
N MET A 242 16.53 8.71 -5.24
CA MET A 242 15.28 9.45 -5.09
C MET A 242 14.42 8.90 -3.95
N GLN A 243 14.38 7.57 -3.83
CA GLN A 243 13.80 6.83 -2.72
C GLN A 243 14.89 5.99 -2.09
N GLN A 244 14.90 5.91 -0.76
CA GLN A 244 15.87 5.14 0.01
C GLN A 244 15.19 4.56 1.24
N ALA A 245 15.38 3.26 1.46
CA ALA A 245 14.94 2.61 2.68
C ALA A 245 15.92 1.54 3.17
N LEU A 246 15.98 1.34 4.48
CA LEU A 246 16.62 0.16 5.09
C LEU A 246 15.56 -0.89 5.31
N ILE A 247 15.76 -2.07 4.72
CA ILE A 247 14.88 -3.23 4.90
C ILE A 247 15.54 -4.32 5.74
N ASN A 248 14.69 -5.09 6.38
CA ASN A 248 14.95 -6.22 7.25
C ASN A 248 15.96 -5.90 8.37
N ILE A 249 15.67 -4.92 9.22
CA ILE A 249 16.68 -4.37 10.13
C ILE A 249 17.02 -5.43 11.19
N ASN A 250 18.31 -5.74 11.35
CA ASN A 250 18.72 -6.80 12.26
C ASN A 250 18.27 -6.53 13.71
N GLY A 251 17.43 -7.41 14.25
CA GLY A 251 16.88 -7.35 15.61
C GLY A 251 15.55 -6.63 15.75
N GLU A 252 15.08 -5.99 14.68
CA GLU A 252 13.78 -5.33 14.57
C GLU A 252 12.64 -6.32 14.83
N LEU A 253 11.65 -5.89 15.61
CA LEU A 253 10.40 -6.63 15.78
C LEU A 253 9.55 -6.36 14.56
N LYS A 254 9.04 -7.44 13.96
CA LYS A 254 8.29 -7.41 12.71
C LYS A 254 7.02 -8.20 12.90
N TYR A 255 5.92 -7.62 12.46
CA TYR A 255 4.63 -8.28 12.34
C TYR A 255 4.35 -8.55 10.87
N THR A 256 4.17 -9.82 10.51
CA THR A 256 3.78 -10.20 9.15
C THR A 256 2.36 -10.71 9.15
N ALA A 257 1.48 -10.06 8.39
CA ALA A 257 0.10 -10.51 8.26
C ALA A 257 0.00 -11.78 7.41
N ILE A 258 -0.98 -12.60 7.75
CA ILE A 258 -1.56 -13.62 6.89
C ILE A 258 -3.04 -13.35 6.91
N LEU A 259 -3.51 -12.60 5.92
CA LEU A 259 -4.91 -12.21 5.76
C LEU A 259 -5.68 -13.46 5.37
N ALA A 260 -6.66 -13.93 6.13
CA ALA A 260 -7.33 -15.20 5.82
C ALA A 260 -8.69 -15.35 6.51
N PRO A 261 -9.81 -15.20 5.77
CA PRO A 261 -9.92 -14.81 4.36
C PRO A 261 -9.57 -13.33 4.14
N ASP A 262 -8.85 -13.02 3.08
CA ASP A 262 -8.51 -11.63 2.71
C ASP A 262 -9.62 -10.96 1.88
N ASN A 263 -10.43 -11.75 1.17
CA ASN A 263 -11.47 -11.25 0.27
C ASN A 263 -12.82 -11.82 0.66
N LEU A 264 -13.69 -10.94 1.14
CA LEU A 264 -15.01 -11.28 1.65
C LEU A 264 -16.10 -11.33 0.57
N ASP A 265 -15.75 -11.42 -0.72
CA ASP A 265 -16.73 -11.70 -1.77
C ASP A 265 -17.31 -13.11 -1.63
N THR A 266 -18.63 -13.18 -1.43
CA THR A 266 -19.45 -14.39 -1.45
C THR A 266 -19.18 -15.34 -2.64
N ALA A 267 -18.85 -14.79 -3.80
CA ALA A 267 -18.55 -15.56 -5.01
C ALA A 267 -17.10 -16.06 -5.04
N HIS A 268 -16.26 -15.63 -4.09
CA HIS A 268 -14.83 -15.93 -3.96
C HIS A 268 -14.08 -15.65 -5.28
N VAL A 269 -14.54 -14.65 -6.03
CA VAL A 269 -13.85 -14.18 -7.23
C VAL A 269 -12.75 -13.22 -6.84
N ALA A 270 -11.72 -13.10 -7.67
CA ALA A 270 -10.60 -12.22 -7.37
C ALA A 270 -11.06 -10.73 -7.26
N PRO A 271 -10.40 -9.93 -6.39
CA PRO A 271 -10.87 -8.59 -6.00
C PRO A 271 -11.16 -7.63 -7.16
N TYR A 272 -10.43 -7.77 -8.27
CA TYR A 272 -10.53 -6.88 -9.42
C TYR A 272 -11.81 -7.01 -10.28
N THR A 273 -12.65 -8.03 -10.04
CA THR A 273 -13.88 -8.23 -10.85
C THR A 273 -15.08 -7.48 -10.29
N LEU A 274 -15.12 -7.35 -8.96
CA LEU A 274 -16.04 -6.53 -8.20
C LEU A 274 -15.37 -6.32 -6.85
N MET A 275 -15.11 -5.08 -6.48
CA MET A 275 -14.57 -4.81 -5.14
C MET A 275 -15.63 -5.23 -4.11
N PRO A 276 -15.29 -6.15 -3.18
CA PRO A 276 -16.22 -6.54 -2.13
C PRO A 276 -16.57 -5.30 -1.29
N ARG A 277 -17.80 -5.27 -0.79
CA ARG A 277 -18.28 -4.21 0.11
C ARG A 277 -18.83 -4.88 1.36
N PRO A 278 -17.96 -5.44 2.20
CA PRO A 278 -18.40 -6.08 3.43
C PRO A 278 -19.12 -5.07 4.32
N LEU A 279 -20.00 -5.56 5.18
CA LEU A 279 -20.81 -4.77 6.10
C LEU A 279 -20.33 -4.90 7.56
N TYR A 280 -19.50 -5.91 7.82
CA TYR A 280 -19.06 -6.37 9.13
C TYR A 280 -17.56 -6.64 9.12
N ALA A 281 -16.81 -5.67 8.61
CA ALA A 281 -15.35 -5.71 8.49
C ALA A 281 -14.76 -4.29 8.39
N SER A 282 -15.49 -3.26 8.85
CA SER A 282 -15.00 -1.87 8.84
C SER A 282 -14.49 -1.53 10.23
N ASP A 283 -13.19 -1.40 10.39
CA ASP A 283 -12.54 -1.29 11.70
C ASP A 283 -12.06 0.12 12.02
N ILE A 284 -11.91 0.40 13.32
CA ILE A 284 -11.22 1.58 13.83
C ILE A 284 -10.00 1.08 14.60
N MET A 285 -8.81 1.50 14.16
CA MET A 285 -7.55 1.07 14.77
C MET A 285 -6.67 2.26 15.12
N TYR A 286 -6.10 2.19 16.32
CA TYR A 286 -5.09 3.10 16.86
C TYR A 286 -3.84 2.30 17.20
N GLY A 287 -2.70 2.67 16.65
CA GLY A 287 -1.40 2.06 16.98
C GLY A 287 -1.09 2.32 18.46
N GLY A 288 -0.80 3.58 18.80
CA GLY A 288 -0.45 3.91 20.17
C GLY A 288 0.80 4.76 20.26
N LEU A 289 1.67 4.40 21.20
CA LEU A 289 3.04 4.90 21.32
C LEU A 289 4.01 3.73 21.15
N GLY A 290 4.84 3.79 20.14
CA GLY A 290 5.83 2.77 19.77
C GLY A 290 5.85 2.63 18.26
N ASP A 291 6.65 1.70 17.74
CA ASP A 291 6.67 1.47 16.29
C ASP A 291 5.67 0.36 15.95
N ASP A 292 4.47 0.75 15.50
CA ASP A 292 3.33 -0.15 15.33
C ASP A 292 3.17 -0.67 13.89
N ALA A 293 2.53 -1.83 13.77
CA ALA A 293 2.19 -2.45 12.49
C ALA A 293 0.69 -2.76 12.42
N LEU A 294 -0.03 -2.01 11.58
CA LEU A 294 -1.48 -2.09 11.42
C LEU A 294 -1.83 -2.63 10.03
N HIS A 295 -2.76 -3.58 10.00
CA HIS A 295 -3.40 -4.10 8.78
C HIS A 295 -4.92 -3.96 8.91
N GLY A 296 -5.53 -3.25 7.95
CA GLY A 296 -6.98 -3.13 7.81
C GLY A 296 -7.65 -4.47 7.58
N GLY A 297 -7.15 -5.22 6.59
CA GLY A 297 -7.82 -6.40 6.09
C GLY A 297 -8.83 -6.04 5.01
N ALA A 298 -10.12 -6.34 5.21
CA ALA A 298 -11.13 -6.22 4.18
C ALA A 298 -12.28 -5.34 4.62
N GLY A 299 -12.25 -4.04 4.36
CA GLY A 299 -13.42 -3.19 4.60
C GLY A 299 -13.13 -1.75 4.32
N ASP A 300 -14.01 -0.84 4.76
CA ASP A 300 -13.65 0.58 4.76
C ASP A 300 -13.07 0.90 6.15
N ASP A 301 -11.74 0.90 6.30
CA ASP A 301 -11.05 0.92 7.60
C ASP A 301 -10.44 2.28 7.95
N ALA A 302 -10.55 2.65 9.23
CA ALA A 302 -10.02 3.90 9.78
C ALA A 302 -8.78 3.62 10.64
N LEU A 303 -7.60 3.96 10.12
CA LEU A 303 -6.30 3.66 10.74
C LEU A 303 -5.60 4.95 11.18
N LEU A 304 -5.08 4.93 12.41
CA LEU A 304 -4.23 5.98 12.96
C LEU A 304 -3.03 5.32 13.64
N GLY A 305 -1.80 5.68 13.28
CA GLY A 305 -0.61 5.20 14.00
C GLY A 305 -0.54 5.74 15.43
N ALA A 306 -0.97 6.99 15.61
CA ALA A 306 -1.06 7.63 16.93
C ALA A 306 -2.05 6.98 17.92
N GLU A 307 -1.81 7.27 19.19
CA GLU A 307 -2.69 6.91 20.31
C GLU A 307 -4.13 7.44 20.18
N ALA A 308 -5.09 6.59 20.58
CA ALA A 308 -6.52 6.87 20.51
C ALA A 308 -6.88 8.15 21.28
N PRO A 309 -7.57 9.13 20.68
CA PRO A 309 -7.87 10.40 21.36
C PRO A 309 -8.74 10.21 22.63
N MET A 310 -8.46 11.00 23.66
CA MET A 310 -9.25 11.04 24.91
C MET A 310 -10.68 11.59 24.73
N SER A 311 -10.95 12.25 23.61
CA SER A 311 -12.29 12.71 23.24
C SER A 311 -12.36 12.88 21.72
N SER A 312 -13.22 12.09 21.11
CA SER A 312 -13.40 11.99 19.67
C SER A 312 -14.77 11.45 19.32
N TYR A 313 -15.16 11.76 18.09
CA TYR A 313 -16.51 11.55 17.62
C TYR A 313 -16.51 11.05 16.19
N ALA A 314 -17.48 10.21 15.89
CA ALA A 314 -17.72 9.61 14.60
C ALA A 314 -19.17 9.82 14.17
N ASP A 315 -19.42 9.54 12.90
CA ASP A 315 -20.74 9.35 12.34
C ASP A 315 -20.88 7.91 11.86
N SER A 316 -22.10 7.48 11.59
CA SER A 316 -22.41 6.17 11.04
C SER A 316 -23.07 6.33 9.68
N TYR A 317 -22.65 5.54 8.71
CA TYR A 317 -23.16 5.61 7.35
C TYR A 317 -23.66 4.25 6.88
N ASN A 318 -24.57 4.28 5.90
CA ASN A 318 -24.87 3.08 5.13
C ASN A 318 -23.82 2.87 4.02
N ALA A 319 -23.85 1.71 3.37
CA ALA A 319 -22.96 1.37 2.26
C ALA A 319 -23.03 2.31 1.03
N ALA A 320 -23.93 3.30 0.99
CA ALA A 320 -23.98 4.31 -0.06
C ALA A 320 -23.36 5.67 0.37
N GLY A 321 -22.80 5.73 1.59
CA GLY A 321 -22.25 6.96 2.19
C GLY A 321 -23.33 7.92 2.70
N THR A 322 -24.54 7.43 2.98
CA THR A 322 -25.61 8.26 3.58
C THR A 322 -25.60 8.09 5.10
N GLN A 323 -25.48 9.21 5.82
CA GLN A 323 -25.46 9.25 7.28
C GLN A 323 -26.75 8.66 7.89
N LEU A 324 -26.59 7.80 8.89
CA LEU A 324 -27.67 7.10 9.60
C LEU A 324 -28.08 7.82 10.89
N ASN A 325 -27.15 8.51 11.55
CA ASN A 325 -27.31 9.23 12.82
C ASN A 325 -27.53 10.74 12.63
N ALA A 326 -28.38 11.15 11.68
CA ALA A 326 -28.58 12.56 11.39
C ALA A 326 -29.05 13.37 12.62
N GLY A 327 -28.30 14.41 12.98
CA GLY A 327 -28.64 15.36 14.04
C GLY A 327 -27.95 15.14 15.40
N PHE A 328 -27.06 14.15 15.51
CA PHE A 328 -26.14 14.00 16.65
C PHE A 328 -24.85 13.27 16.21
N VAL A 329 -23.73 13.53 16.89
CA VAL A 329 -22.48 12.78 16.73
C VAL A 329 -22.40 11.62 17.72
N ILE A 330 -21.70 10.56 17.33
CA ILE A 330 -21.44 9.38 18.16
C ILE A 330 -20.08 9.58 18.83
N GLU A 331 -20.01 9.46 20.14
CA GLU A 331 -18.73 9.45 20.87
C GLU A 331 -18.06 8.09 20.62
N SER A 332 -16.80 8.13 20.21
CA SER A 332 -15.97 6.97 19.89
C SER A 332 -14.55 7.37 20.20
N ASP A 333 -14.21 7.26 21.48
CA ASP A 333 -12.94 7.71 22.07
C ASP A 333 -12.39 6.67 23.02
N PHE A 334 -11.16 6.84 23.51
CA PHE A 334 -10.53 5.85 24.38
C PHE A 334 -11.38 5.48 25.62
N ALA A 335 -12.13 6.44 26.18
CA ALA A 335 -12.95 6.20 27.37
C ALA A 335 -14.35 5.65 27.06
N HIS A 336 -14.82 5.85 25.83
CA HIS A 336 -16.10 5.37 25.31
C HIS A 336 -15.88 4.76 23.92
N PRO A 337 -15.11 3.67 23.83
CA PRO A 337 -14.79 3.03 22.56
C PRO A 337 -16.07 2.49 21.93
N TYR A 338 -16.27 2.79 20.65
CA TYR A 338 -17.45 2.30 19.93
C TYR A 338 -17.27 2.42 18.44
N ASN A 339 -17.40 1.31 17.72
CA ASN A 339 -17.45 1.30 16.27
C ASN A 339 -18.89 1.08 15.77
N PRO A 340 -19.53 2.09 15.16
CA PRO A 340 -20.88 1.94 14.59
C PRO A 340 -20.92 1.24 13.22
N GLY A 341 -19.79 0.79 12.68
CA GLY A 341 -19.64 0.17 11.36
C GLY A 341 -18.97 1.09 10.36
N ASN A 342 -19.58 1.31 9.19
CA ASN A 342 -19.02 2.21 8.15
C ASN A 342 -18.94 3.67 8.65
N VAL A 343 -17.81 4.04 9.26
CA VAL A 343 -17.54 5.35 9.88
C VAL A 343 -16.97 6.38 8.92
N LEU A 344 -16.28 5.92 7.86
CA LEU A 344 -15.68 6.80 6.85
C LEU A 344 -16.72 7.32 5.85
N GLY A 345 -17.82 6.60 5.69
CA GLY A 345 -18.96 7.00 4.87
C GLY A 345 -18.60 7.13 3.40
N TYR A 346 -17.73 6.25 2.89
CA TYR A 346 -17.36 6.26 1.49
C TYR A 346 -18.61 6.15 0.60
N SER A 347 -18.75 7.08 -0.34
CA SER A 347 -19.88 7.15 -1.25
C SER A 347 -19.48 6.74 -2.67
N PRO A 348 -19.94 5.59 -3.19
CA PRO A 348 -19.66 5.17 -4.56
C PRO A 348 -20.16 6.14 -5.63
N ALA A 349 -21.19 6.92 -5.31
CA ALA A 349 -21.76 7.90 -6.23
C ALA A 349 -20.85 9.12 -6.44
N THR A 350 -20.11 9.51 -5.40
CA THR A 350 -19.22 10.68 -5.43
C THR A 350 -17.75 10.30 -5.45
N THR A 351 -17.42 9.03 -5.19
CA THR A 351 -16.07 8.50 -5.00
C THR A 351 -15.33 9.25 -3.91
N LYS A 352 -15.95 9.48 -2.75
CA LYS A 352 -15.40 10.29 -1.64
C LYS A 352 -15.87 9.81 -0.28
N PHE A 353 -15.02 9.99 0.72
CA PHE A 353 -15.37 9.90 2.14
C PHE A 353 -16.27 11.06 2.56
N ALA A 354 -17.12 10.81 3.57
CA ALA A 354 -18.13 11.76 3.99
C ALA A 354 -17.54 13.04 4.61
N GLN A 355 -16.47 12.88 5.39
CA GLN A 355 -15.80 14.00 6.08
C GLN A 355 -14.66 14.63 5.26
N TYR A 356 -14.36 14.11 4.07
CA TYR A 356 -13.37 14.70 3.18
C TYR A 356 -13.98 15.82 2.30
N ASP A 357 -13.52 17.06 2.49
CA ASP A 357 -13.88 18.19 1.62
C ASP A 357 -12.75 18.61 0.69
N ALA A 358 -12.87 18.22 -0.57
CA ALA A 358 -11.93 18.58 -1.64
C ALA A 358 -11.71 20.09 -1.88
N ASN A 359 -12.58 20.97 -1.38
CA ASN A 359 -12.38 22.42 -1.48
C ASN A 359 -11.56 23.00 -0.31
N ASP A 360 -11.34 22.20 0.73
CA ASP A 360 -10.61 22.58 1.95
C ASP A 360 -9.88 21.35 2.53
N PRO A 361 -9.08 20.64 1.71
CA PRO A 361 -8.78 19.23 1.97
C PRO A 361 -7.67 19.00 2.99
N LEU A 362 -6.91 20.03 3.36
CA LEU A 362 -5.85 19.93 4.37
C LEU A 362 -6.39 20.11 5.80
N ARG A 363 -7.54 20.76 5.95
CA ARG A 363 -8.04 21.19 7.26
C ARG A 363 -8.26 19.99 8.20
N LYS A 364 -7.81 20.13 9.45
CA LYS A 364 -8.18 19.25 10.56
C LYS A 364 -9.70 19.09 10.67
N ILE A 365 -10.15 17.86 10.79
CA ILE A 365 -11.57 17.56 10.74
C ILE A 365 -12.17 17.83 12.11
N LEU A 366 -13.17 18.72 12.15
CA LEU A 366 -13.96 18.98 13.33
C LEU A 366 -15.42 18.79 12.97
N LEU A 367 -16.19 18.18 13.87
CA LEU A 367 -17.62 17.97 13.69
C LEU A 367 -18.43 19.02 14.46
N SER A 368 -19.52 19.45 13.85
CA SER A 368 -20.60 20.17 14.53
C SER A 368 -21.44 19.19 15.34
N ALA A 369 -22.29 19.69 16.23
CA ALA A 369 -23.16 18.84 17.05
C ALA A 369 -24.13 17.95 16.25
N ASP A 370 -24.33 18.23 14.97
CA ASP A 370 -25.18 17.46 14.05
C ASP A 370 -24.41 16.48 13.13
N GLY A 371 -23.09 16.34 13.31
CA GLY A 371 -22.21 15.48 12.50
C GLY A 371 -21.65 16.14 11.25
N THR A 372 -22.04 17.38 10.94
CA THR A 372 -21.50 18.08 9.76
C THR A 372 -20.14 18.72 10.02
N LEU A 373 -19.30 18.81 8.98
CA LEU A 373 -18.00 19.49 9.06
C LEU A 373 -18.10 20.92 9.61
N SER A 374 -17.41 21.18 10.72
CA SER A 374 -17.22 22.52 11.29
C SER A 374 -15.98 23.18 10.73
N LYS A 375 -16.16 24.29 10.02
CA LYS A 375 -15.07 25.12 9.49
C LYS A 375 -14.74 26.34 10.35
N SER A 376 -15.32 26.41 11.54
CA SER A 376 -15.17 27.56 12.44
C SER A 376 -13.86 27.55 13.25
N GLY A 377 -13.12 26.44 13.21
CA GLY A 377 -11.99 26.19 14.11
C GLY A 377 -12.43 25.79 15.53
N THR A 378 -13.72 25.53 15.73
CA THR A 378 -14.29 25.01 16.97
C THR A 378 -15.25 23.88 16.65
N GLY A 379 -15.27 22.81 17.42
CA GLY A 379 -16.11 21.65 17.17
C GLY A 379 -15.66 20.46 18.00
N TYR A 380 -16.28 19.33 17.74
CA TYR A 380 -15.91 18.03 18.27
C TYR A 380 -14.77 17.43 17.45
N ASN A 381 -13.77 16.84 18.09
CA ASN A 381 -12.69 16.16 17.38
C ASN A 381 -13.24 14.95 16.63
N TRP A 382 -12.79 14.78 15.39
CA TRP A 382 -13.08 13.56 14.64
C TRP A 382 -12.12 12.43 15.07
N LEU A 383 -12.51 11.18 14.81
CA LEU A 383 -11.87 9.98 15.36
C LEU A 383 -10.40 9.78 14.95
N LEU A 384 -9.97 10.23 13.76
CA LEU A 384 -8.56 10.16 13.33
C LEU A 384 -7.78 11.46 13.58
N ASN A 385 -8.30 12.35 14.43
CA ASN A 385 -7.48 13.44 14.95
C ASN A 385 -6.63 12.91 16.11
N PHE A 386 -5.37 13.34 16.17
CA PHE A 386 -4.45 13.02 17.27
C PHE A 386 -3.88 14.28 17.92
N ASP A 387 -3.16 14.06 19.03
CA ASP A 387 -2.39 15.08 19.74
C ASP A 387 -0.90 14.94 19.39
N ALA A 388 -0.42 15.77 18.46
CA ALA A 388 0.99 15.81 18.04
C ALA A 388 1.98 16.22 19.14
N THR A 389 1.50 16.47 20.37
CA THR A 389 2.33 16.80 21.53
C THR A 389 2.56 15.62 22.45
N GLU A 390 1.89 14.51 22.17
CA GLU A 390 1.96 13.27 22.91
C GLU A 390 3.18 12.43 22.54
N GLY A 391 3.56 11.53 23.44
CA GLY A 391 4.70 10.66 23.24
C GLY A 391 6.05 11.27 23.66
N PRO A 392 7.12 10.47 23.57
CA PRO A 392 8.49 10.89 23.83
C PRO A 392 8.99 11.93 22.85
N LEU A 393 10.06 12.63 23.24
CA LEU A 393 10.78 13.47 22.29
C LEU A 393 11.70 12.61 21.41
N ASP A 394 11.57 12.76 20.10
CA ASP A 394 12.48 12.18 19.14
C ASP A 394 13.92 12.67 19.39
N ALA A 395 14.76 11.75 19.86
CA ALA A 395 16.17 12.00 20.14
C ALA A 395 17.08 11.74 18.94
N GLN A 396 16.58 11.09 17.89
CA GLN A 396 17.34 10.67 16.71
C GLN A 396 17.60 11.84 15.76
N TRP A 397 16.58 12.67 15.50
CA TRP A 397 16.68 13.77 14.54
C TRP A 397 17.03 15.11 15.19
N PHE A 398 17.21 15.12 16.51
CA PHE A 398 17.62 16.29 17.27
C PHE A 398 19.05 16.73 16.93
N THR A 399 19.19 17.95 16.41
CA THR A 399 20.51 18.55 16.13
C THR A 399 20.53 20.03 16.56
N ALA A 400 21.67 20.71 16.44
CA ALA A 400 21.71 22.16 16.64
C ALA A 400 20.79 22.95 15.67
N SER A 401 20.34 22.32 14.58
CA SER A 401 19.48 22.90 13.55
C SER A 401 18.02 22.47 13.65
N TYR A 402 17.71 21.41 14.38
CA TYR A 402 16.37 20.80 14.47
C TYR A 402 16.02 20.54 15.93
N ALA A 403 14.86 21.03 16.38
CA ALA A 403 14.36 20.77 17.72
C ALA A 403 13.89 19.30 17.84
N ALA A 404 14.02 18.74 19.03
CA ALA A 404 13.38 17.47 19.35
C ALA A 404 11.86 17.71 19.42
N LEU A 405 11.09 16.91 18.69
CA LEU A 405 9.64 16.97 18.67
C LEU A 405 9.05 15.68 19.25
N PRO A 406 7.85 15.74 19.83
CA PRO A 406 7.14 14.54 20.25
C PRO A 406 6.92 13.59 19.07
N THR A 407 6.96 12.30 19.35
CA THR A 407 6.73 11.19 18.42
C THR A 407 5.94 10.11 19.15
N ASP A 408 4.93 9.56 18.51
CA ASP A 408 4.24 8.33 18.83
C ASP A 408 5.02 7.13 18.28
N GLY A 409 5.52 7.18 17.04
CA GLY A 409 6.12 5.99 16.44
C GLY A 409 6.78 6.24 15.09
N ASN A 410 7.24 5.16 14.45
CA ASN A 410 7.42 5.08 13.01
C ASN A 410 6.57 3.90 12.54
N ASP A 411 5.31 4.20 12.25
CA ASP A 411 4.29 3.19 12.09
C ASP A 411 4.26 2.64 10.68
N THR A 412 3.71 1.45 10.55
CA THR A 412 3.45 0.82 9.26
C THR A 412 2.00 0.43 9.14
N MET A 413 1.36 0.91 8.10
CA MET A 413 -0.06 0.72 7.88
C MET A 413 -0.33 0.18 6.49
N PHE A 414 -1.14 -0.87 6.43
CA PHE A 414 -1.72 -1.41 5.21
C PHE A 414 -3.25 -1.26 5.28
N GLY A 415 -3.85 -0.54 4.32
CA GLY A 415 -5.32 -0.46 4.17
C GLY A 415 -5.91 -1.75 3.59
N ASP A 416 -5.13 -2.48 2.80
CA ASP A 416 -5.49 -3.78 2.21
C ASP A 416 -6.67 -3.69 1.21
N LEU A 417 -7.78 -4.42 1.39
CA LEU A 417 -8.92 -4.43 0.46
C LEU A 417 -10.03 -3.50 0.96
N GLY A 418 -10.12 -2.29 0.43
CA GLY A 418 -10.96 -1.33 1.12
C GLY A 418 -11.10 0.05 0.51
N HIS A 419 -11.82 0.91 1.21
CA HIS A 419 -11.71 2.35 1.00
C HIS A 419 -11.27 2.93 2.32
N ASP A 420 -9.96 3.12 2.45
CA ASP A 420 -9.37 3.27 3.76
C ASP A 420 -8.93 4.71 4.00
N TRP A 421 -8.94 5.10 5.26
CA TRP A 421 -8.41 6.38 5.69
C TRP A 421 -7.30 6.14 6.70
N LEU A 422 -6.07 6.33 6.23
CA LEU A 422 -4.85 6.14 7.00
C LEU A 422 -4.30 7.50 7.41
N VAL A 423 -3.96 7.66 8.69
CA VAL A 423 -3.28 8.83 9.22
C VAL A 423 -2.03 8.34 9.94
N GLY A 424 -0.86 8.86 9.54
CA GLY A 424 0.44 8.53 10.14
C GLY A 424 0.41 8.63 11.65
N GLY A 425 0.14 9.84 12.14
CA GLY A 425 0.54 10.21 13.49
C GLY A 425 1.76 11.10 13.38
N THR A 426 2.55 11.19 14.44
CA THR A 426 3.87 11.83 14.37
C THR A 426 4.96 10.84 13.95
N GLY A 427 6.14 11.32 13.58
CA GLY A 427 7.27 10.43 13.31
C GLY A 427 7.46 10.16 11.82
N ARG A 428 7.83 8.93 11.46
CA ARG A 428 8.19 8.60 10.07
C ARG A 428 7.46 7.35 9.61
N ASP A 429 6.25 7.56 9.16
CA ASP A 429 5.31 6.48 8.93
C ASP A 429 5.37 5.97 7.50
N LYS A 430 4.93 4.73 7.32
CA LYS A 430 4.80 4.07 6.02
C LYS A 430 3.37 3.62 5.84
N MET A 431 2.69 4.22 4.87
CA MET A 431 1.30 3.93 4.54
C MET A 431 1.19 3.32 3.14
N TYR A 432 0.46 2.21 3.07
CA TYR A 432 0.08 1.51 1.84
C TYR A 432 -1.45 1.48 1.77
N GLY A 433 -2.06 2.16 0.80
CA GLY A 433 -3.53 2.20 0.68
C GLY A 433 -4.09 0.84 0.27
N GLY A 434 -3.49 0.22 -0.75
CA GLY A 434 -3.87 -1.11 -1.20
C GLY A 434 -4.87 -1.04 -2.34
N TRP A 435 -6.06 -1.61 -2.18
CA TRP A 435 -7.09 -1.68 -3.21
C TRP A 435 -8.33 -0.86 -2.84
N GLY A 436 -8.48 0.29 -3.50
CA GLY A 436 -9.70 1.08 -3.56
C GLY A 436 -9.39 2.57 -3.47
N ASP A 437 -10.41 3.41 -3.32
CA ASP A 437 -10.19 4.86 -3.24
C ASP A 437 -9.76 5.28 -1.84
N ASP A 438 -8.45 5.31 -1.59
CA ASP A 438 -7.91 5.54 -0.24
C ASP A 438 -7.57 7.02 0.04
N LEU A 439 -7.45 7.37 1.32
CA LEU A 439 -6.94 8.66 1.77
C LEU A 439 -5.80 8.43 2.77
N LEU A 440 -4.59 8.82 2.38
CA LEU A 440 -3.38 8.69 3.19
C LEU A 440 -2.92 10.08 3.62
N ASN A 441 -2.85 10.31 4.93
CA ASN A 441 -2.49 11.59 5.52
C ASN A 441 -1.15 11.48 6.27
N ALA A 442 -0.07 11.87 5.57
CA ALA A 442 1.29 11.99 6.09
C ALA A 442 1.49 13.39 6.70
N ASP A 443 0.67 13.71 7.70
CA ASP A 443 0.77 14.99 8.39
C ASP A 443 0.80 14.80 9.90
N ASP A 444 2.00 14.98 10.44
CA ASP A 444 2.35 14.90 11.85
C ASP A 444 1.74 15.97 12.74
N ASN A 445 1.16 17.03 12.19
CA ASN A 445 0.62 18.12 12.98
C ASN A 445 -0.60 18.73 12.32
N LEU A 446 -1.75 18.09 12.54
CA LEU A 446 -3.03 18.58 12.03
C LEU A 446 -3.41 19.98 12.56
N ASP A 447 -2.77 20.49 13.62
CA ASP A 447 -3.05 21.80 14.21
C ASP A 447 -2.27 22.96 13.57
N SER A 448 -1.38 22.68 12.61
CA SER A 448 -0.59 23.67 11.86
C SER A 448 -1.46 24.84 11.34
N PRO A 449 -1.01 26.13 11.38
CA PRO A 449 0.32 26.64 11.71
C PRO A 449 0.61 26.77 13.21
N CYS A 450 -0.28 26.26 14.06
CA CYS A 450 -0.01 26.28 15.48
C CYS A 450 1.11 25.28 15.77
N ALA A 451 2.15 25.77 16.43
CA ALA A 451 3.26 24.91 16.81
C ALA A 451 2.73 23.83 17.77
N PRO A 452 3.20 22.57 17.63
CA PRO A 452 2.86 21.50 18.58
C PRO A 452 3.14 21.94 20.01
N THR A 453 4.16 22.77 20.24
CA THR A 453 4.52 23.27 21.57
C THR A 453 3.63 24.42 22.12
N GLY A 454 2.43 24.65 21.57
CA GLY A 454 1.37 25.45 22.19
C GLY A 454 1.52 26.98 22.18
N THR A 455 2.21 27.60 21.21
CA THR A 455 2.51 29.05 21.24
C THR A 455 1.64 29.94 20.33
N ALA A 456 0.75 29.37 19.50
CA ALA A 456 -0.20 30.14 18.69
C ALA A 456 -1.64 29.63 18.91
N THR A 457 -2.61 30.54 19.08
CA THR A 457 -4.01 30.20 19.41
C THR A 457 -5.03 30.71 18.38
N THR A 458 -4.59 31.21 17.23
CA THR A 458 -5.47 31.75 16.18
C THR A 458 -5.11 31.15 14.82
N GLY A 459 -6.10 30.48 14.20
CA GLY A 459 -5.94 29.86 12.89
C GLY A 459 -5.41 28.42 12.91
N CYS A 460 -5.37 27.77 14.08
CA CYS A 460 -4.98 26.35 14.21
C CYS A 460 -5.94 25.44 13.42
N GLY A 461 -5.44 24.29 12.98
CA GLY A 461 -6.24 23.30 12.27
C GLY A 461 -6.49 23.63 10.79
N LEU A 462 -5.91 24.72 10.27
CA LEU A 462 -6.00 25.06 8.84
C LEU A 462 -5.07 24.20 7.99
N ASN A 463 -3.97 23.77 8.60
CA ASN A 463 -2.99 22.88 8.05
C ASN A 463 -2.46 23.30 6.66
N ASN A 464 -2.14 24.59 6.54
CA ASN A 464 -1.74 25.22 5.28
C ASN A 464 -0.33 25.84 5.35
N THR A 465 0.47 25.27 6.22
CA THR A 465 1.87 25.58 6.47
C THR A 465 2.67 24.30 6.51
N THR A 466 3.96 24.42 6.21
CA THR A 466 4.90 23.30 6.25
C THR A 466 5.34 23.01 7.68
N ASP A 467 5.33 21.74 8.06
CA ASP A 467 5.83 21.26 9.35
C ASP A 467 7.26 20.74 9.18
N THR A 468 8.20 21.68 9.11
CA THR A 468 9.57 21.34 8.70
C THR A 468 10.41 20.72 9.83
N ASN A 469 10.38 19.40 9.97
CA ASN A 469 11.31 18.61 10.78
C ASN A 469 11.65 17.29 10.06
N PRO A 470 12.91 16.80 10.09
CA PRO A 470 13.23 15.47 9.57
C PRO A 470 12.57 14.30 10.32
N SER A 471 12.09 14.53 11.55
CA SER A 471 11.29 13.55 12.31
C SER A 471 9.85 13.45 11.84
N TYR A 472 9.44 14.22 10.84
CA TYR A 472 8.10 14.29 10.27
C TYR A 472 8.17 13.92 8.79
N GLU A 473 8.93 12.89 8.46
CA GLU A 473 9.18 12.50 7.06
C GLU A 473 8.57 11.13 6.78
N ASP A 474 7.49 11.12 6.02
CA ASP A 474 6.70 9.91 5.79
C ASP A 474 6.87 9.33 4.39
N MET A 475 6.35 8.12 4.21
CA MET A 475 6.10 7.50 2.91
C MET A 475 4.64 7.10 2.79
N ALA A 476 4.01 7.51 1.69
CA ALA A 476 2.65 7.10 1.37
C ALA A 476 2.58 6.57 -0.06
N PHE A 477 1.97 5.41 -0.22
CA PHE A 477 1.74 4.75 -1.50
C PHE A 477 0.26 4.38 -1.64
N GLY A 478 -0.42 5.03 -2.60
CA GLY A 478 -1.88 4.95 -2.71
C GLY A 478 -2.42 3.58 -3.13
N GLY A 479 -1.75 2.85 -4.03
CA GLY A 479 -2.28 1.57 -4.49
C GLY A 479 -3.19 1.67 -5.72
N ALA A 480 -4.09 0.69 -5.87
CA ALA A 480 -5.13 0.69 -6.89
C ALA A 480 -6.32 1.53 -6.44
N GLY A 481 -6.99 2.23 -7.36
CA GLY A 481 -8.08 3.15 -7.06
C GLY A 481 -7.72 4.59 -7.35
N ARG A 482 -8.48 5.54 -6.78
CA ARG A 482 -8.30 6.99 -6.94
C ARG A 482 -8.05 7.63 -5.58
N ASP A 483 -6.78 7.68 -5.25
CA ASP A 483 -6.30 7.95 -3.91
C ASP A 483 -6.05 9.45 -3.70
N VAL A 484 -6.10 9.85 -2.43
CA VAL A 484 -5.73 11.18 -1.97
C VAL A 484 -4.54 11.03 -1.03
N LEU A 485 -3.44 11.68 -1.36
CA LEU A 485 -2.23 11.68 -0.54
C LEU A 485 -1.95 13.11 -0.09
N ILE A 486 -1.89 13.31 1.22
CA ILE A 486 -1.58 14.58 1.89
C ILE A 486 -0.18 14.49 2.48
N SER A 487 0.64 15.53 2.31
CA SER A 487 1.97 15.68 2.92
C SER A 487 2.05 16.98 3.71
N ASN A 488 2.88 17.04 4.75
CA ASN A 488 3.12 18.25 5.52
C ASN A 488 4.49 18.90 5.23
N THR A 489 5.46 18.15 4.72
CA THR A 489 6.84 18.60 4.51
C THR A 489 7.38 18.22 3.14
N GLY A 490 8.38 18.94 2.66
CA GLY A 490 9.10 18.64 1.42
C GLY A 490 9.93 17.35 1.50
N GLY A 491 10.07 16.78 2.70
CA GLY A 491 10.74 15.52 3.00
C GLY A 491 9.90 14.26 2.71
N ASP A 492 8.57 14.36 2.75
CA ASP A 492 7.66 13.23 2.55
C ASP A 492 7.80 12.61 1.17
N ARG A 493 7.46 11.34 1.06
CA ARG A 493 7.50 10.57 -0.18
C ARG A 493 6.11 10.08 -0.52
N LEU A 494 5.37 10.91 -1.22
CA LEU A 494 4.11 10.52 -1.85
C LEU A 494 4.44 9.82 -3.17
N ILE A 495 4.23 8.50 -3.23
CA ILE A 495 4.65 7.65 -4.33
C ILE A 495 3.46 7.32 -5.24
N ASP A 496 3.73 7.32 -6.54
CA ASP A 496 2.80 6.91 -7.59
C ASP A 496 3.54 6.12 -8.67
N TRP A 497 2.94 5.04 -9.18
CA TRP A 497 3.60 4.10 -10.08
C TRP A 497 3.07 4.10 -11.53
N ILE A 498 1.90 4.69 -11.81
CA ILE A 498 1.32 4.76 -13.18
C ILE A 498 0.33 5.93 -13.34
N GLY A 499 0.57 6.84 -14.28
CA GLY A 499 -0.47 7.81 -14.69
C GLY A 499 -0.64 9.02 -13.75
N GLU A 500 -1.77 9.71 -13.88
CA GLU A 500 -2.10 10.94 -13.13
C GLU A 500 -3.54 10.86 -12.60
N PHE A 501 -3.91 9.79 -11.89
CA PHE A 501 -5.27 9.63 -11.35
C PHE A 501 -5.38 10.03 -9.87
N ASN A 502 -4.29 9.91 -9.10
CA ASN A 502 -4.24 10.29 -7.69
C ASN A 502 -4.16 11.81 -7.47
N SER A 503 -4.65 12.24 -6.31
CA SER A 503 -4.62 13.64 -5.89
C SER A 503 -3.52 13.83 -4.84
N PHE A 504 -2.57 14.72 -5.12
CA PHE A 504 -1.48 15.06 -4.19
C PHE A 504 -1.71 16.46 -3.63
N LEU A 505 -1.73 16.56 -2.31
CA LEU A 505 -2.06 17.78 -1.59
C LEU A 505 -0.91 18.16 -0.66
N THR A 506 -0.36 19.35 -0.89
CA THR A 506 0.79 19.87 -0.15
C THR A 506 0.53 21.32 0.29
N PRO A 507 0.95 21.74 1.51
CA PRO A 507 0.78 23.13 1.96
C PRO A 507 1.79 24.10 1.33
N TYR A 508 2.71 23.60 0.51
CA TYR A 508 3.79 24.34 -0.14
C TYR A 508 3.77 24.23 -1.67
N ALA A 509 4.35 25.23 -2.34
CA ALA A 509 4.54 25.26 -3.79
C ALA A 509 5.85 25.98 -4.19
N PRO A 510 6.56 25.52 -5.24
CA PRO A 510 6.26 24.35 -6.06
C PRO A 510 6.56 23.04 -5.33
N PHE A 511 5.71 22.02 -5.53
CA PHE A 511 6.07 20.63 -5.21
C PHE A 511 6.63 19.94 -6.45
N GLY A 512 7.39 18.87 -6.26
CA GLY A 512 8.02 18.17 -7.37
C GLY A 512 8.56 16.82 -6.97
N MET A 513 9.44 16.27 -7.81
CA MET A 513 9.95 14.90 -7.72
C MET A 513 10.57 14.48 -6.36
N ALA A 514 10.91 15.44 -5.51
CA ALA A 514 11.44 15.17 -4.16
C ALA A 514 10.34 14.76 -3.16
N SER A 515 9.11 15.26 -3.36
CA SER A 515 7.97 15.02 -2.48
C SER A 515 6.91 14.12 -3.12
N VAL A 516 6.67 14.31 -4.41
CA VAL A 516 5.79 13.45 -5.22
C VAL A 516 6.63 12.70 -6.24
N SER A 517 6.83 11.40 -6.03
CA SER A 517 7.74 10.58 -6.81
C SER A 517 7.02 9.71 -7.82
N ARG A 518 7.40 9.87 -9.09
CA ARG A 518 6.88 9.10 -10.25
C ARG A 518 8.02 8.51 -11.09
N THR A 519 9.06 7.98 -10.43
CA THR A 519 10.29 7.51 -11.08
C THR A 519 10.05 6.44 -12.16
N LEU A 520 10.97 6.37 -13.14
CA LEU A 520 10.91 5.44 -14.28
C LEU A 520 10.85 3.97 -13.83
N GLN A 521 9.98 3.21 -14.50
CA GLN A 521 9.83 1.76 -14.33
C GLN A 521 11.03 1.02 -14.94
N PRO A 522 11.46 -0.14 -14.39
CA PRO A 522 10.80 -0.97 -13.37
C PRO A 522 11.26 -0.75 -11.91
N GLN A 523 12.18 0.16 -11.62
CA GLN A 523 12.87 0.19 -10.33
C GLN A 523 12.00 0.64 -9.14
N LEU A 524 10.95 1.43 -9.38
CA LEU A 524 10.03 1.85 -8.33
C LEU A 524 9.15 0.69 -7.80
N PRO A 525 8.50 -0.11 -8.66
CA PRO A 525 7.87 -1.36 -8.23
C PRO A 525 8.80 -2.29 -7.46
N GLU A 526 10.04 -2.50 -7.92
CA GLU A 526 11.00 -3.36 -7.22
C GLU A 526 11.36 -2.85 -5.81
N TYR A 527 11.46 -1.52 -5.65
CA TYR A 527 11.63 -0.89 -4.35
C TYR A 527 10.43 -1.16 -3.42
N LEU A 528 9.21 -0.97 -3.93
CA LEU A 528 7.99 -1.17 -3.15
C LEU A 528 7.77 -2.63 -2.75
N TYR A 529 8.06 -3.60 -3.64
CA TYR A 529 7.99 -5.01 -3.29
C TYR A 529 9.00 -5.37 -2.19
N ALA A 530 10.23 -4.87 -2.30
CA ALA A 530 11.24 -5.16 -1.29
C ALA A 530 10.91 -4.51 0.07
N LEU A 531 10.35 -3.31 0.06
CA LEU A 531 9.98 -2.57 1.27
C LEU A 531 8.74 -3.18 1.95
N SER A 532 7.63 -3.36 1.22
CA SER A 532 6.41 -3.96 1.78
C SER A 532 6.63 -5.36 2.35
N ALA A 533 7.43 -6.20 1.69
CA ALA A 533 7.79 -7.52 2.21
C ALA A 533 8.62 -7.43 3.50
N SER A 534 9.42 -6.38 3.67
CA SER A 534 10.13 -6.07 4.92
C SER A 534 9.16 -5.63 6.00
N ASP A 535 8.18 -4.82 5.61
CA ASP A 535 7.24 -4.13 6.48
C ASP A 535 6.09 -5.00 7.01
N GLY A 536 5.84 -6.17 6.41
CA GLY A 536 4.85 -7.12 6.95
C GLY A 536 3.83 -7.67 5.98
N ALA A 537 3.91 -7.31 4.69
CA ALA A 537 3.00 -7.79 3.65
C ALA A 537 2.87 -9.33 3.61
N ASP A 538 1.65 -9.83 3.54
CA ASP A 538 1.24 -11.22 3.42
C ASP A 538 1.94 -11.95 2.26
N PRO A 539 2.90 -12.85 2.57
CA PRO A 539 3.66 -13.57 1.56
C PRO A 539 2.84 -14.69 0.89
N THR A 540 1.64 -14.98 1.37
CA THR A 540 0.80 -16.13 0.96
C THR A 540 -0.17 -15.80 -0.17
N LEU A 541 -0.50 -14.52 -0.40
CA LEU A 541 -1.48 -14.10 -1.41
C LEU A 541 -1.11 -14.55 -2.82
N ALA A 542 0.19 -14.56 -3.14
CA ALA A 542 0.70 -15.06 -4.41
C ALA A 542 0.28 -16.51 -4.71
N ALA A 543 0.41 -17.38 -3.71
CA ALA A 543 0.04 -18.79 -3.86
C ALA A 543 -1.49 -18.97 -3.88
N ARG A 544 -2.21 -18.17 -3.10
CA ARG A 544 -3.68 -18.19 -3.00
C ARG A 544 -4.34 -17.86 -4.33
N TYR A 545 -3.89 -16.79 -4.98
CA TYR A 545 -4.46 -16.31 -6.23
C TYR A 545 -3.75 -16.81 -7.50
N LEU A 546 -2.72 -17.65 -7.34
CA LEU A 546 -1.83 -18.07 -8.43
C LEU A 546 -1.24 -16.87 -9.19
N SER A 547 -0.94 -15.80 -8.46
CA SER A 547 -0.36 -14.55 -8.96
C SER A 547 1.17 -14.54 -8.82
N ASP A 548 1.79 -13.40 -9.13
CA ASP A 548 3.24 -13.32 -9.28
C ASP A 548 3.94 -13.18 -7.91
N ALA A 549 4.52 -14.27 -7.42
CA ALA A 549 5.27 -14.27 -6.17
C ALA A 549 6.51 -13.34 -6.19
N ALA A 550 7.06 -13.02 -7.36
CA ALA A 550 8.18 -12.07 -7.46
C ALA A 550 7.72 -10.60 -7.31
N ARG A 551 6.41 -10.38 -7.30
CA ARG A 551 5.76 -9.08 -7.10
C ARG A 551 4.90 -9.11 -5.83
N ASN A 552 5.26 -9.86 -4.79
CA ASN A 552 4.46 -9.99 -3.55
C ASN A 552 2.98 -10.34 -3.79
N GLY A 553 2.68 -11.17 -4.80
CA GLY A 553 1.29 -11.57 -5.09
C GLY A 553 0.51 -10.62 -5.97
N GLU A 554 1.13 -9.55 -6.47
CA GLU A 554 0.46 -8.57 -7.33
C GLU A 554 0.00 -9.16 -8.69
N PRO A 555 -1.17 -8.73 -9.20
CA PRO A 555 -1.98 -7.58 -8.75
C PRO A 555 -2.89 -7.84 -7.53
N TYR A 556 -2.90 -9.03 -6.95
CA TYR A 556 -3.77 -9.38 -5.81
C TYR A 556 -3.00 -9.41 -4.50
N GLY A 557 -1.90 -8.65 -4.43
CA GLY A 557 -1.18 -8.41 -3.18
C GLY A 557 -1.76 -7.18 -2.49
N GLU A 558 -1.26 -6.90 -1.30
CA GLU A 558 -1.73 -5.79 -0.45
C GLU A 558 -1.31 -4.42 -0.96
N LEU A 559 -0.40 -4.32 -1.93
CA LEU A 559 -0.01 -3.02 -2.48
C LEU A 559 -1.01 -2.50 -3.52
N GLY A 560 -1.86 -3.37 -4.06
CA GLY A 560 -2.68 -3.02 -5.22
C GLY A 560 -1.87 -2.60 -6.44
N LEU A 561 -0.60 -3.01 -6.55
CA LEU A 561 0.31 -2.60 -7.63
C LEU A 561 0.00 -3.31 -8.96
N LEU A 562 -0.84 -2.68 -9.78
CA LEU A 562 -1.28 -3.12 -11.11
C LEU A 562 -0.28 -2.83 -12.24
N ARG A 563 -0.12 -3.76 -13.19
CA ARG A 563 0.49 -3.46 -14.51
C ARG A 563 -0.56 -2.96 -15.48
N GLN A 564 -0.13 -2.23 -16.52
CA GLN A 564 -1.01 -1.80 -17.60
C GLN A 564 -1.67 -2.95 -18.39
N THR A 565 -1.12 -4.16 -18.29
CA THR A 565 -1.69 -5.38 -18.86
C THR A 565 -2.72 -6.05 -17.96
N ASP A 566 -2.72 -5.72 -16.67
CA ASP A 566 -3.62 -6.33 -15.70
C ASP A 566 -5.04 -5.78 -15.94
N ALA A 567 -6.05 -6.63 -15.91
CA ALA A 567 -7.42 -6.25 -16.29
C ALA A 567 -8.02 -5.16 -15.39
N ALA A 568 -7.56 -5.12 -14.14
CA ALA A 568 -7.87 -4.16 -13.09
C ALA A 568 -7.47 -2.70 -13.39
N ILE A 569 -6.58 -2.47 -14.35
CA ILE A 569 -6.10 -1.10 -14.71
C ILE A 569 -7.23 -0.17 -15.18
N ALA A 570 -8.45 -0.69 -15.38
CA ALA A 570 -9.62 0.12 -15.68
C ALA A 570 -10.00 1.05 -14.52
N ASP A 571 -9.74 0.62 -13.29
CA ASP A 571 -10.14 1.35 -12.07
C ASP A 571 -9.18 2.52 -11.78
N ASN A 572 -7.90 2.37 -12.17
CA ASN A 572 -6.84 3.39 -12.07
C ASN A 572 -6.85 4.37 -13.26
N ARG A 573 -8.00 4.99 -13.56
CA ARG A 573 -8.14 5.90 -14.71
C ARG A 573 -8.83 7.20 -14.37
N GLY A 574 -8.49 8.21 -15.18
CA GLY A 574 -9.11 9.53 -15.13
C GLY A 574 -8.09 10.61 -14.81
N LYS A 575 -8.59 11.81 -14.64
CA LYS A 575 -7.82 12.93 -14.10
C LYS A 575 -7.86 12.88 -12.57
N PRO A 576 -6.94 13.58 -11.89
CA PRO A 576 -7.02 13.77 -10.44
C PRO A 576 -8.41 14.27 -10.06
N ARG A 577 -8.95 13.70 -8.98
CA ARG A 577 -10.32 14.02 -8.50
C ARG A 577 -10.41 15.47 -8.07
N ASP A 578 -9.34 15.97 -7.46
CA ASP A 578 -9.34 17.24 -6.77
C ASP A 578 -8.29 18.21 -7.35
N PRO A 579 -8.45 19.52 -7.16
CA PRO A 579 -7.48 20.51 -7.65
C PRO A 579 -6.12 20.29 -6.97
N GLN A 580 -5.13 19.81 -7.72
CA GLN A 580 -3.77 19.66 -7.21
C GLN A 580 -3.13 21.02 -6.95
N ALA A 581 -2.27 21.12 -5.94
CA ALA A 581 -1.54 22.35 -5.64
C ALA A 581 -0.67 22.75 -6.86
N GLY A 582 -1.05 23.81 -7.58
CA GLY A 582 -0.30 24.21 -8.77
C GLY A 582 1.13 24.64 -8.41
N ASN A 583 2.08 24.47 -9.35
CA ASN A 583 3.41 25.10 -9.28
C ASN A 583 3.33 26.63 -9.52
N LEU A 584 2.57 27.33 -8.69
CA LEU A 584 2.31 28.75 -8.79
C LEU A 584 3.59 29.55 -8.49
N PRO A 585 4.04 30.43 -9.40
CA PRO A 585 5.17 31.31 -9.15
C PRO A 585 4.91 32.20 -7.93
N GLY A 586 5.75 32.08 -6.88
CA GLY A 586 5.64 32.87 -5.65
C GLY A 586 4.87 32.21 -4.50
N GLY A 587 4.51 30.92 -4.62
CA GLY A 587 3.98 30.13 -3.51
C GLY A 587 4.96 29.99 -2.33
N LYS A 588 4.43 29.63 -1.15
CA LYS A 588 5.25 29.31 0.04
C LYS A 588 6.15 28.14 -0.31
N ARG A 589 7.47 28.33 -0.25
CA ARG A 589 8.44 27.27 -0.55
C ARG A 589 8.78 26.53 0.71
N ASP A 590 8.82 25.21 0.63
CA ASP A 590 9.71 24.47 1.51
C ASP A 590 11.14 24.56 0.98
N VAL A 591 12.04 25.00 1.84
CA VAL A 591 13.46 25.23 1.55
C VAL A 591 14.37 24.15 2.14
N LEU A 592 13.83 23.23 2.92
CA LEU A 592 14.58 22.18 3.58
C LEU A 592 14.26 20.84 2.93
N ARG A 593 15.30 20.22 2.38
CA ARG A 593 15.23 18.89 1.75
C ARG A 593 16.23 18.01 2.48
N THR A 594 15.76 17.28 3.48
CA THR A 594 16.47 16.12 4.03
C THR A 594 16.10 14.82 3.31
N SER A 595 14.99 14.83 2.56
CA SER A 595 14.64 13.88 1.49
C SER A 595 15.87 13.48 0.64
N GLY A 596 16.26 12.21 0.74
CA GLY A 596 17.38 11.59 0.01
C GLY A 596 18.77 11.77 0.64
N SER A 597 18.86 12.38 1.82
CA SER A 597 20.08 12.40 2.65
C SER A 597 20.06 11.34 3.75
N GLN A 598 18.87 10.88 4.18
CA GLN A 598 18.68 9.77 5.12
C GLN A 598 17.52 8.85 4.66
N PRO A 599 17.67 7.50 4.73
CA PRO A 599 16.60 6.56 4.35
C PRO A 599 15.38 6.65 5.27
N ILE A 600 14.17 6.38 4.76
CA ILE A 600 13.02 5.99 5.61
C ILE A 600 13.22 4.52 5.94
N ASN A 601 13.22 4.16 7.23
CA ASN A 601 13.52 2.80 7.66
C ASN A 601 12.25 1.94 7.67
N SER A 602 12.36 0.60 7.77
CA SER A 602 11.27 -0.28 8.26
C SER A 602 10.83 0.12 9.69
N PRO A 603 9.65 -0.34 10.16
CA PRO A 603 9.16 -0.02 11.51
C PRO A 603 9.93 -0.83 12.55
N GLY A 604 10.43 -0.19 13.62
CA GLY A 604 11.17 -0.89 14.65
C GLY A 604 11.82 -0.03 15.72
N THR A 605 11.61 -0.42 16.98
CA THR A 605 12.10 0.24 18.20
C THR A 605 13.52 0.77 18.06
N CYS A 606 13.62 2.10 17.95
CA CYS A 606 14.76 2.97 18.21
C CYS A 606 16.17 2.50 17.82
N CYS A 607 16.85 3.45 17.18
CA CYS A 607 18.28 3.67 17.28
C CYS A 607 19.13 2.44 16.96
N VAL A 608 18.97 1.98 15.74
CA VAL A 608 20.12 1.59 14.93
C VAL A 608 20.71 2.88 14.33
N PRO A 609 21.62 3.63 15.01
CA PRO A 609 22.55 4.44 14.25
C PRO A 609 23.25 3.42 13.37
N PRO A 610 23.18 3.54 12.03
CA PRO A 610 23.36 2.43 11.09
C PRO A 610 24.34 1.42 11.66
N VAL A 611 23.85 0.34 12.29
CA VAL A 611 24.71 -0.53 13.12
C VAL A 611 25.51 -1.34 12.12
N ALA A 612 26.59 -0.71 11.72
CA ALA A 612 27.55 -1.19 10.78
C ALA A 612 28.51 -2.14 11.50
N THR A 613 27.96 -3.06 12.30
CA THR A 613 28.68 -4.27 12.71
C THR A 613 28.51 -5.36 11.66
N SER A 614 27.37 -5.40 10.96
CA SER A 614 27.24 -6.18 9.73
C SER A 614 27.78 -5.36 8.55
N ARG A 615 28.58 -6.03 7.73
CA ARG A 615 29.18 -5.45 6.53
C ARG A 615 28.29 -5.84 5.37
N LEU A 616 27.84 -4.89 4.57
CA LEU A 616 26.96 -5.13 3.44
C LEU A 616 27.47 -4.38 2.20
N VAL A 617 27.18 -4.95 1.04
CA VAL A 617 27.42 -4.35 -0.27
C VAL A 617 26.08 -4.30 -0.98
N SER A 618 25.45 -3.13 -1.01
CA SER A 618 24.21 -2.94 -1.77
C SER A 618 24.55 -2.33 -3.12
N ALA A 619 24.24 -3.06 -4.18
CA ALA A 619 24.29 -2.61 -5.56
C ALA A 619 22.93 -2.91 -6.21
N PRO A 620 22.46 -2.07 -7.15
CA PRO A 620 21.26 -2.38 -7.94
C PRO A 620 21.38 -3.78 -8.56
N THR A 621 20.29 -4.54 -8.57
CA THR A 621 20.25 -5.90 -9.17
C THR A 621 20.43 -5.84 -10.69
N ARG A 622 20.08 -4.70 -11.32
CA ARG A 622 20.18 -4.44 -12.76
C ARG A 622 20.67 -3.02 -13.01
N VAL A 623 21.48 -2.83 -14.05
CA VAL A 623 21.99 -1.52 -14.47
C VAL A 623 21.74 -1.35 -15.96
N ASP A 624 20.76 -0.52 -16.29
CA ASP A 624 20.74 0.29 -17.49
C ASP A 624 19.88 1.55 -17.32
N ASN A 625 20.26 2.61 -18.02
CA ASN A 625 19.41 3.78 -18.25
C ASN A 625 20.06 4.62 -19.37
N ASN A 626 19.77 4.31 -20.63
CA ASN A 626 20.14 5.18 -21.77
C ASN A 626 21.62 5.65 -21.78
N GLY A 627 22.56 4.76 -21.42
CA GLY A 627 23.98 5.11 -21.33
C GLY A 627 24.46 5.56 -19.95
N GLN A 628 23.69 5.38 -18.87
CA GLN A 628 24.24 5.46 -17.52
C GLN A 628 25.31 4.38 -17.32
N THR A 629 26.54 4.84 -17.07
CA THR A 629 27.66 3.98 -16.71
C THR A 629 27.98 4.07 -15.22
N ALA A 630 27.41 5.04 -14.51
CA ALA A 630 27.64 5.29 -13.09
C ALA A 630 26.61 4.54 -12.23
N VAL A 631 27.09 3.64 -11.37
CA VAL A 631 26.24 2.86 -10.46
C VAL A 631 26.46 3.33 -9.02
N PRO A 632 25.42 3.88 -8.35
CA PRO A 632 25.48 4.10 -6.92
C PRO A 632 25.55 2.74 -6.22
N THR A 633 26.63 2.50 -5.51
CA THR A 633 26.87 1.32 -4.69
C THR A 633 27.12 1.83 -3.28
N VAL A 634 26.41 1.28 -2.30
CA VAL A 634 26.63 1.65 -0.91
C VAL A 634 27.34 0.50 -0.20
N VAL A 635 28.44 0.85 0.44
CA VAL A 635 29.22 -0.07 1.26
C VAL A 635 29.00 0.31 2.71
N SER A 636 28.50 -0.61 3.53
CA SER A 636 28.35 -0.40 4.97
C SER A 636 29.48 -1.08 5.75
N GLY A 637 29.87 -0.50 6.87
CA GLY A 637 30.85 -1.08 7.79
C GLY A 637 31.22 -0.16 8.95
N PRO A 638 32.06 -0.61 9.88
CA PRO A 638 32.37 0.19 11.07
C PRO A 638 32.95 1.55 10.67
N ALA A 639 32.41 2.63 11.21
CA ALA A 639 32.85 4.00 10.92
C ALA A 639 34.38 4.14 11.02
N GLY A 640 34.99 4.80 10.04
CA GLY A 640 36.45 4.95 9.94
C GLY A 640 37.19 3.73 9.37
N SER A 641 36.50 2.63 9.05
CA SER A 641 37.11 1.48 8.36
C SER A 641 37.47 1.83 6.92
N VAL A 642 38.66 1.41 6.47
CA VAL A 642 39.04 1.49 5.06
C VAL A 642 38.61 0.23 4.33
N VAL A 643 37.89 0.40 3.23
CA VAL A 643 37.39 -0.68 2.38
C VAL A 643 37.90 -0.52 0.96
N ASN A 644 38.34 -1.64 0.38
CA ASN A 644 38.57 -1.74 -1.06
C ASN A 644 37.32 -2.34 -1.70
N TYR A 645 36.88 -1.82 -2.83
CA TYR A 645 35.73 -2.35 -3.55
C TYR A 645 36.12 -2.61 -5.01
N THR A 646 35.56 -3.66 -5.60
CA THR A 646 35.82 -4.09 -6.97
C THR A 646 34.54 -4.53 -7.64
N VAL A 647 34.32 -4.18 -8.90
CA VAL A 647 33.25 -4.72 -9.76
C VAL A 647 33.92 -5.38 -10.95
N SER A 648 33.55 -6.63 -11.26
CA SER A 648 34.17 -7.37 -12.35
C SER A 648 33.17 -8.14 -13.19
N ASP A 649 33.39 -8.15 -14.51
CA ASP A 649 32.73 -9.04 -15.48
C ASP A 649 33.44 -10.41 -15.62
N GLY A 650 34.43 -10.69 -14.76
CA GLY A 650 35.31 -11.86 -14.83
C GLY A 650 36.56 -11.68 -15.69
N THR A 651 36.65 -10.63 -16.50
CA THR A 651 37.79 -10.31 -17.37
C THR A 651 38.39 -8.93 -17.11
N THR A 652 37.55 -7.96 -16.81
CA THR A 652 37.83 -6.57 -16.53
C THR A 652 37.32 -6.24 -15.14
N THR A 653 38.04 -5.39 -14.41
CA THR A 653 37.70 -5.04 -13.03
C THR A 653 37.83 -3.53 -12.84
N VAL A 654 36.76 -2.90 -12.34
CA VAL A 654 36.78 -1.53 -11.82
C VAL A 654 37.01 -1.62 -10.32
N SER A 655 37.91 -0.82 -9.77
CA SER A 655 38.24 -0.87 -8.35
C SER A 655 38.39 0.53 -7.75
N GLY A 656 38.21 0.61 -6.45
CA GLY A 656 38.49 1.82 -5.68
C GLY A 656 38.60 1.53 -4.19
N THR A 657 38.86 2.58 -3.44
CA THR A 657 39.06 2.52 -2.00
C THR A 657 38.36 3.70 -1.34
N GLY A 658 37.71 3.47 -0.21
CA GLY A 658 37.11 4.55 0.57
C GLY A 658 37.13 4.26 2.05
N THR A 659 36.82 5.30 2.83
CA THR A 659 36.69 5.19 4.29
C THR A 659 35.22 5.30 4.64
N ILE A 660 34.72 4.38 5.45
CA ILE A 660 33.34 4.42 5.92
C ILE A 660 33.11 5.68 6.77
N GLY A 661 32.05 6.42 6.46
CA GLY A 661 31.64 7.63 7.15
C GLY A 661 31.20 7.40 8.60
N ALA A 662 30.94 8.49 9.31
CA ALA A 662 30.45 8.45 10.69
C ALA A 662 29.04 7.84 10.81
N ASP A 663 28.30 7.86 9.71
CA ASP A 663 26.99 7.23 9.47
C ASP A 663 27.11 5.72 9.16
N GLY A 664 28.29 5.11 9.30
CA GLY A 664 28.47 3.67 9.01
C GLY A 664 28.40 3.32 7.52
N MET A 665 28.37 4.33 6.64
CA MET A 665 28.17 4.15 5.20
C MET A 665 29.30 4.78 4.36
N LEU A 666 29.53 4.20 3.19
CA LEU A 666 30.33 4.77 2.12
C LEU A 666 29.53 4.68 0.82
N PRO A 667 28.88 5.77 0.40
CA PRO A 667 28.31 5.85 -0.94
C PRO A 667 29.46 5.94 -1.95
N VAL A 668 29.43 5.06 -2.93
CA VAL A 668 30.40 4.99 -4.03
C VAL A 668 29.66 5.06 -5.34
N VAL A 669 30.10 5.93 -6.24
CA VAL A 669 29.64 5.92 -7.62
C VAL A 669 30.69 5.20 -8.47
N LEU A 670 30.33 4.06 -9.03
CA LEU A 670 31.24 3.23 -9.83
C LEU A 670 30.96 3.42 -11.31
N ASP A 671 31.96 3.89 -12.07
CA ASP A 671 31.87 3.94 -13.52
C ASP A 671 32.14 2.55 -14.13
N LEU A 672 31.07 1.91 -14.59
CA LEU A 672 31.07 0.60 -15.23
C LEU A 672 31.15 0.70 -16.76
N SER A 673 31.52 1.86 -17.32
CA SER A 673 31.64 2.07 -18.78
C SER A 673 32.60 1.10 -19.46
N GLY A 674 33.65 0.68 -18.74
CA GLY A 674 34.67 -0.24 -19.22
C GLY A 674 34.38 -1.73 -18.98
N LEU A 675 33.24 -2.09 -18.37
CA LEU A 675 32.86 -3.49 -18.12
C LEU A 675 31.89 -4.00 -19.18
N SER A 676 31.99 -5.29 -19.51
CA SER A 676 31.16 -5.94 -20.52
C SER A 676 29.73 -6.22 -20.02
N ASP A 677 28.78 -6.23 -20.96
CA ASP A 677 27.41 -6.67 -20.69
C ASP A 677 27.38 -8.14 -20.25
N SER A 678 27.05 -8.38 -18.97
CA SER A 678 27.10 -9.69 -18.32
C SER A 678 26.56 -9.59 -16.89
N VAL A 679 26.56 -10.72 -16.17
CA VAL A 679 26.47 -10.71 -14.71
C VAL A 679 27.80 -10.23 -14.15
N LEU A 680 27.80 -9.05 -13.55
CA LEU A 680 28.97 -8.50 -12.85
C LEU A 680 28.95 -8.96 -11.40
N THR A 681 30.13 -9.21 -10.86
CA THR A 681 30.33 -9.48 -9.44
C THR A 681 30.92 -8.25 -8.77
N THR A 682 30.21 -7.70 -7.80
CA THR A 682 30.70 -6.62 -6.93
C THR A 682 31.25 -7.26 -5.66
N THR A 683 32.49 -6.98 -5.32
CA THR A 683 33.18 -7.49 -4.13
C THR A 683 33.72 -6.33 -3.29
N VAL A 684 33.54 -6.37 -1.99
CA VAL A 684 34.15 -5.45 -1.03
C VAL A 684 35.10 -6.23 -0.14
N THR A 685 36.32 -5.74 -0.03
CA THR A 685 37.40 -6.27 0.80
C THR A 685 37.86 -5.22 1.80
N PRO A 686 37.46 -5.34 3.06
CA PRO A 686 37.95 -4.49 4.14
C PRO A 686 39.42 -4.77 4.46
N VAL A 687 40.17 -3.76 4.91
CA VAL A 687 41.54 -3.98 5.38
C VAL A 687 41.50 -4.80 6.67
N GLY A 688 41.90 -6.08 6.60
CA GLY A 688 42.00 -6.98 7.76
C GLY A 688 40.79 -7.88 8.05
N ALA A 689 39.82 -8.00 7.12
CA ALA A 689 38.67 -8.90 7.28
C ALA A 689 38.30 -9.62 5.96
N ALA A 690 37.35 -10.56 6.02
CA ALA A 690 36.89 -11.32 4.87
C ALA A 690 36.11 -10.45 3.86
N SER A 691 36.23 -10.80 2.58
CA SER A 691 35.51 -10.12 1.49
C SER A 691 34.05 -10.55 1.42
N LEU A 692 33.19 -9.63 0.98
CA LEU A 692 31.77 -9.88 0.70
C LEU A 692 31.50 -9.61 -0.78
N SER A 693 30.58 -10.35 -1.39
CA SER A 693 30.25 -10.19 -2.80
C SER A 693 28.75 -10.28 -3.09
N THR A 694 28.28 -9.49 -4.04
CA THR A 694 26.94 -9.55 -4.63
C THR A 694 27.05 -9.53 -6.17
N THR A 695 25.96 -9.84 -6.87
CA THR A 695 25.92 -9.84 -8.33
C THR A 695 24.91 -8.82 -8.86
N LEU A 696 25.25 -8.15 -9.96
CA LEU A 696 24.34 -7.28 -10.71
C LEU A 696 24.37 -7.63 -12.19
N VAL A 697 23.28 -7.40 -12.91
CA VAL A 697 23.24 -7.61 -14.36
C VAL A 697 23.45 -6.28 -15.08
N LYS A 698 24.51 -6.19 -15.90
CA LYS A 698 24.77 -5.06 -16.79
C LYS A 698 24.35 -5.39 -18.21
N SER A 699 23.57 -4.52 -18.84
CA SER A 699 23.22 -4.63 -20.26
C SER A 699 23.10 -3.22 -20.87
N THR A 700 24.02 -2.84 -21.75
CA THR A 700 24.06 -1.51 -22.39
C THR A 700 23.52 -1.50 -23.81
N ALA A 701 23.25 -2.67 -24.38
CA ALA A 701 22.64 -2.78 -25.71
C ALA A 701 21.10 -2.59 -25.63
N PRO A 702 20.54 -1.52 -26.23
CA PRO A 702 19.10 -1.45 -26.43
C PRO A 702 18.64 -2.59 -27.36
N PRO A 703 17.39 -3.06 -27.21
CA PRO A 703 16.83 -4.02 -28.16
C PRO A 703 16.82 -3.42 -29.56
N GLY A 704 16.96 -4.24 -30.61
CA GLY A 704 16.82 -3.75 -31.99
C GLY A 704 15.50 -3.01 -32.20
N ALA A 705 15.48 -2.03 -33.11
CA ALA A 705 14.29 -1.20 -33.31
C ALA A 705 13.04 -2.05 -33.64
N PRO A 706 11.89 -1.78 -33.02
CA PRO A 706 10.66 -2.54 -33.25
C PRO A 706 10.19 -2.42 -34.70
N GLY A 707 9.79 -3.55 -35.29
CA GLY A 707 8.95 -3.52 -36.48
C GLY A 707 7.54 -3.11 -36.09
N LEU A 708 6.98 -2.07 -36.72
CA LEU A 708 5.60 -1.63 -36.50
C LEU A 708 4.85 -1.65 -37.83
N SER A 709 3.72 -2.35 -37.86
CA SER A 709 2.86 -2.40 -39.05
C SER A 709 1.38 -2.48 -38.68
N THR A 710 0.54 -1.94 -39.55
CA THR A 710 -0.92 -2.07 -39.51
C THR A 710 -1.49 -1.80 -40.91
N LEU A 711 -2.81 -1.84 -41.08
CA LEU A 711 -3.47 -1.47 -42.32
C LEU A 711 -3.27 0.04 -42.63
N ALA A 712 -3.21 0.41 -43.91
CA ALA A 712 -2.98 1.79 -44.34
C ALA A 712 -4.05 2.80 -43.87
N TYR A 713 -5.24 2.29 -43.50
CA TYR A 713 -6.35 3.05 -42.95
C TYR A 713 -6.78 2.42 -41.63
N ALA A 714 -6.76 3.21 -40.56
CA ALA A 714 -7.06 2.77 -39.21
C ALA A 714 -8.54 3.00 -38.88
N ASN A 715 -9.41 2.39 -39.71
CA ASN A 715 -10.88 2.25 -39.58
C ASN A 715 -11.55 2.19 -40.98
N LEU A 716 -12.02 1.02 -41.43
CA LEU A 716 -13.07 1.04 -42.47
C LEU A 716 -14.37 1.50 -41.79
N ALA A 717 -15.19 2.27 -42.51
CA ALA A 717 -16.45 2.84 -42.00
C ALA A 717 -17.20 1.84 -41.09
N ARG A 718 -17.43 2.25 -39.83
CA ARG A 718 -18.10 1.50 -38.74
C ARG A 718 -17.26 0.47 -37.94
N GLN A 719 -15.94 0.49 -37.99
CA GLN A 719 -15.08 -0.28 -37.06
C GLN A 719 -14.37 0.65 -36.06
N ALA A 720 -14.57 0.40 -34.75
CA ALA A 720 -14.03 1.23 -33.67
C ALA A 720 -12.57 0.91 -33.30
N ALA A 721 -12.10 -0.30 -33.60
CA ALA A 721 -10.77 -0.77 -33.22
C ALA A 721 -9.91 -1.20 -34.42
N THR A 722 -8.60 -1.02 -34.33
CA THR A 722 -7.60 -1.44 -35.32
C THR A 722 -6.50 -2.28 -34.67
N THR A 723 -6.05 -3.33 -35.33
CA THR A 723 -4.94 -4.18 -34.88
C THR A 723 -3.61 -3.68 -35.42
N PHE A 724 -2.65 -3.46 -34.52
CA PHE A 724 -1.25 -3.19 -34.81
C PHE A 724 -0.45 -4.46 -34.59
N THR A 725 0.40 -4.79 -35.56
CA THR A 725 1.36 -5.91 -35.45
C THR A 725 2.74 -5.34 -35.18
N ILE A 726 3.29 -5.73 -34.06
CA ILE A 726 4.61 -5.33 -33.60
C ILE A 726 5.52 -6.55 -33.66
N THR A 727 6.73 -6.37 -34.18
CA THR A 727 7.74 -7.42 -34.24
C THR A 727 9.04 -6.98 -33.57
N GLY A 728 9.73 -7.94 -32.96
CA GLY A 728 10.98 -7.71 -32.27
C GLY A 728 11.54 -9.01 -31.71
N VAL A 729 12.38 -8.90 -30.68
CA VAL A 729 12.92 -10.08 -29.98
C VAL A 729 11.83 -10.67 -29.08
N ALA A 730 11.65 -11.99 -29.14
CA ALA A 730 10.66 -12.71 -28.32
C ALA A 730 10.83 -12.42 -26.82
N GLY A 731 9.72 -12.30 -26.10
CA GLY A 731 9.68 -12.08 -24.65
C GLY A 731 9.95 -10.64 -24.19
N LEU A 732 10.21 -9.70 -25.11
CA LEU A 732 10.39 -8.29 -24.73
C LEU A 732 9.06 -7.59 -24.46
N PHE A 733 9.08 -6.66 -23.50
CA PHE A 733 7.96 -5.77 -23.23
C PHE A 733 7.85 -4.71 -24.33
N VAL A 734 6.62 -4.36 -24.69
CA VAL A 734 6.30 -3.41 -25.73
C VAL A 734 5.22 -2.44 -25.22
N SER A 735 5.49 -1.15 -25.33
CA SER A 735 4.49 -0.08 -25.19
C SER A 735 4.24 0.60 -26.52
N MET A 736 3.00 0.99 -26.77
CA MET A 736 2.59 1.65 -28.00
C MET A 736 1.61 2.78 -27.70
N THR A 737 1.81 3.92 -28.34
CA THR A 737 0.93 5.10 -28.26
C THR A 737 0.51 5.52 -29.66
N VAL A 738 -0.78 5.76 -29.87
CA VAL A 738 -1.36 6.30 -31.12
C VAL A 738 -1.89 7.70 -30.84
N TYR A 739 -1.36 8.71 -31.51
CA TYR A 739 -1.63 10.13 -31.23
C TYR A 739 -2.18 10.88 -32.44
N ASP A 740 -3.26 11.66 -32.27
CA ASP A 740 -3.90 12.45 -33.34
C ASP A 740 -3.45 13.93 -33.40
N GLY A 741 -2.58 14.35 -32.48
CA GLY A 741 -2.18 15.76 -32.32
C GLY A 741 -2.86 16.48 -31.13
N THR A 742 -3.85 15.86 -30.50
CA THR A 742 -4.58 16.38 -29.32
C THR A 742 -4.92 15.27 -28.30
N ASN A 743 -5.39 14.10 -28.76
CA ASN A 743 -5.73 12.93 -27.96
C ASN A 743 -4.83 11.73 -28.32
N TRP A 744 -4.69 10.78 -27.40
CA TRP A 744 -3.91 9.56 -27.60
C TRP A 744 -4.66 8.30 -27.15
N GLN A 745 -4.19 7.14 -27.65
CA GLN A 745 -4.62 5.82 -27.21
C GLN A 745 -3.41 4.89 -27.08
N ASP A 746 -3.31 4.21 -25.95
CA ASP A 746 -2.17 3.37 -25.63
C ASP A 746 -2.49 1.87 -25.68
N GLY A 747 -1.46 1.07 -25.91
CA GLY A 747 -1.50 -0.38 -25.92
C GLY A 747 -0.19 -0.97 -25.44
N PHE A 748 -0.25 -2.10 -24.74
CA PHE A 748 0.92 -2.73 -24.13
C PHE A 748 0.84 -4.25 -24.25
N GLY A 749 1.99 -4.91 -24.25
CA GLY A 749 2.06 -6.37 -24.21
C GLY A 749 3.48 -6.90 -24.32
N TYR A 750 3.61 -8.22 -24.35
CA TYR A 750 4.88 -8.90 -24.56
C TYR A 750 4.92 -9.55 -25.94
N LEU A 751 6.06 -9.50 -26.61
CA LEU A 751 6.25 -10.25 -27.85
C LEU A 751 6.21 -11.75 -27.53
N ASP A 752 5.39 -12.49 -28.28
CA ASP A 752 5.24 -13.93 -28.12
C ASP A 752 6.54 -14.70 -28.42
N SER A 753 6.50 -16.03 -28.29
CA SER A 753 7.65 -16.90 -28.58
C SER A 753 8.21 -16.78 -30.01
N THR A 754 7.46 -16.16 -30.94
CA THR A 754 7.86 -15.89 -32.32
C THR A 754 8.41 -14.48 -32.54
N GLY A 755 8.40 -13.63 -31.50
CA GLY A 755 8.82 -12.24 -31.59
C GLY A 755 7.74 -11.33 -32.16
N THR A 756 6.46 -11.68 -32.00
CA THR A 756 5.32 -10.92 -32.54
C THR A 756 4.32 -10.56 -31.44
N LEU A 757 3.70 -9.39 -31.52
CA LEU A 757 2.59 -8.95 -30.67
C LEU A 757 1.52 -8.29 -31.53
N SER A 758 0.27 -8.72 -31.36
CA SER A 758 -0.89 -8.10 -32.00
C SER A 758 -1.70 -7.32 -30.97
N LEU A 759 -1.69 -5.99 -31.06
CA LEU A 759 -2.44 -5.09 -30.19
C LEU A 759 -3.65 -4.55 -30.92
N THR A 760 -4.86 -4.86 -30.43
CA THR A 760 -6.09 -4.29 -30.97
C THR A 760 -6.51 -3.09 -30.12
N LEU A 761 -6.42 -1.89 -30.69
CA LEU A 761 -6.68 -0.63 -29.99
C LEU A 761 -7.99 0.00 -30.47
N ASP A 762 -8.85 0.40 -29.54
CA ASP A 762 -10.04 1.20 -29.83
C ASP A 762 -9.64 2.65 -30.09
N LEU A 763 -9.74 3.06 -31.35
CA LEU A 763 -9.36 4.40 -31.78
C LEU A 763 -10.55 5.36 -31.79
N SER A 764 -11.74 4.97 -31.31
CA SER A 764 -12.98 5.76 -31.37
C SER A 764 -12.85 7.18 -30.84
N ARG A 765 -11.99 7.39 -29.83
CA ARG A 765 -11.71 8.69 -29.18
C ARG A 765 -10.76 9.62 -29.95
N LEU A 766 -10.06 9.11 -30.97
CA LEU A 766 -9.13 9.91 -31.79
C LEU A 766 -9.86 10.64 -32.92
N ALA A 767 -9.40 11.81 -33.33
CA ALA A 767 -9.96 12.56 -34.44
C ALA A 767 -9.66 11.91 -35.80
N ASP A 768 -10.54 12.13 -36.78
CA ASP A 768 -10.26 11.79 -38.18
C ASP A 768 -9.10 12.65 -38.71
N GLY A 769 -8.17 12.03 -39.43
CA GLY A 769 -6.91 12.67 -39.82
C GLY A 769 -5.70 11.75 -39.72
N PRO A 770 -4.48 12.29 -39.86
CA PRO A 770 -3.26 11.53 -39.64
C PRO A 770 -3.08 11.19 -38.15
N LEU A 771 -2.80 9.92 -37.87
CA LEU A 771 -2.43 9.41 -36.54
C LEU A 771 -0.96 9.00 -36.55
N THR A 772 -0.22 9.35 -35.50
CA THR A 772 1.16 8.91 -35.30
C THR A 772 1.17 7.78 -34.26
N ALA A 773 1.47 6.57 -34.71
CA ALA A 773 1.69 5.41 -33.85
C ALA A 773 3.18 5.32 -33.51
N THR A 774 3.53 5.38 -32.23
CA THR A 774 4.90 5.20 -31.73
C THR A 774 4.92 3.94 -30.87
N VAL A 775 5.86 3.04 -31.15
CA VAL A 775 6.08 1.83 -30.35
C VAL A 775 7.47 1.88 -29.72
N THR A 776 7.56 1.45 -28.48
CA THR A 776 8.80 1.35 -27.69
C THR A 776 8.92 -0.08 -27.16
N MET A 777 10.07 -0.72 -27.38
CA MET A 777 10.39 -2.02 -26.77
C MET A 777 11.38 -1.84 -25.64
N MET A 778 11.24 -2.64 -24.60
CA MET A 778 12.13 -2.66 -23.44
C MET A 778 12.69 -4.07 -23.24
N ASN A 779 14.01 -4.18 -23.04
CA ASN A 779 14.63 -5.45 -22.65
C ASN A 779 14.49 -5.70 -21.13
N ALA A 780 14.84 -6.92 -20.68
CA ALA A 780 14.76 -7.27 -19.26
C ALA A 780 15.72 -6.48 -18.34
N ALA A 781 16.58 -5.63 -18.88
CA ALA A 781 17.47 -4.77 -18.11
C ALA A 781 16.93 -3.33 -17.96
N GLY A 782 15.97 -2.91 -18.80
CA GLY A 782 15.36 -1.57 -18.83
C GLY A 782 15.64 -0.74 -20.09
N SER A 783 16.55 -1.17 -20.96
CA SER A 783 16.97 -0.41 -22.15
C SER A 783 15.87 -0.40 -23.20
N THR A 784 15.64 0.76 -23.82
CA THR A 784 14.55 0.95 -24.77
C THR A 784 15.00 1.23 -26.20
N SER A 785 14.17 0.86 -27.17
CA SER A 785 14.25 1.32 -28.55
C SER A 785 12.87 1.61 -29.09
N SER A 786 12.76 2.57 -30.00
CA SER A 786 11.45 3.01 -30.52
C SER A 786 11.40 3.07 -32.05
N SER A 787 10.19 3.01 -32.58
CA SER A 787 9.88 3.23 -33.99
C SER A 787 8.50 3.84 -34.12
N SER A 788 8.26 4.60 -35.18
CA SER A 788 7.00 5.29 -35.40
C SER A 788 6.45 5.06 -36.82
N LEU A 789 5.14 4.99 -36.94
CA LEU A 789 4.40 4.84 -38.19
C LEU A 789 3.25 5.85 -38.23
N THR A 790 3.08 6.55 -39.34
CA THR A 790 1.89 7.39 -39.58
C THR A 790 0.81 6.60 -40.31
N VAL A 791 -0.41 6.62 -39.79
CA VAL A 791 -1.60 6.02 -40.40
C VAL A 791 -2.71 7.06 -40.51
N ARG A 792 -3.77 6.79 -41.27
CA ARG A 792 -4.89 7.75 -41.42
C ARG A 792 -6.18 7.15 -40.90
N LYS A 793 -6.91 7.93 -40.09
CA LYS A 793 -8.25 7.62 -39.58
C LYS A 793 -9.29 8.40 -40.38
N ASP A 794 -10.33 7.72 -40.86
CA ASP A 794 -11.44 8.29 -41.61
C ASP A 794 -12.76 7.54 -41.31
N THR A 795 -13.59 8.10 -40.42
CA THR A 795 -14.88 7.51 -40.01
C THR A 795 -16.06 7.97 -40.86
N VAL A 796 -15.88 8.98 -41.72
CA VAL A 796 -16.99 9.58 -42.48
C VAL A 796 -17.28 8.74 -43.73
N ALA A 797 -18.48 8.19 -43.82
CA ALA A 797 -18.91 7.50 -45.03
C ALA A 797 -19.06 8.51 -46.19
N PRO A 798 -18.59 8.20 -47.41
CA PRO A 798 -18.73 9.08 -48.55
C PRO A 798 -20.19 9.46 -48.82
N ALA A 799 -20.44 10.71 -49.21
CA ALA A 799 -21.78 11.15 -49.61
C ALA A 799 -22.31 10.30 -50.78
N PRO A 800 -23.60 9.90 -50.79
CA PRO A 800 -24.16 9.10 -51.88
C PRO A 800 -24.01 9.85 -53.20
N PRO A 801 -23.50 9.19 -54.27
CA PRO A 801 -23.32 9.85 -55.55
C PRO A 801 -24.68 10.16 -56.19
N SER A 802 -24.77 11.29 -56.89
CA SER A 802 -25.88 11.62 -57.77
C SER A 802 -25.44 11.54 -59.22
N VAL A 803 -26.32 11.03 -60.08
CA VAL A 803 -26.08 10.91 -61.52
C VAL A 803 -27.09 11.78 -62.26
N SER A 804 -26.60 12.63 -63.16
CA SER A 804 -27.45 13.44 -64.03
C SER A 804 -27.17 13.10 -65.49
N LEU A 805 -28.26 12.90 -66.24
CA LEU A 805 -28.25 12.61 -67.67
C LEU A 805 -29.03 13.69 -68.43
N PRO A 806 -28.60 14.08 -69.65
CA PRO A 806 -29.40 14.94 -70.51
C PRO A 806 -30.76 14.30 -70.83
N LYS A 807 -31.81 15.12 -70.89
CA LYS A 807 -33.19 14.64 -71.12
C LYS A 807 -33.39 13.93 -72.47
N TYR A 808 -32.55 14.22 -73.47
CA TYR A 808 -32.60 13.60 -74.79
C TYR A 808 -31.18 13.38 -75.35
N VAL A 809 -30.92 12.21 -75.94
CA VAL A 809 -29.62 11.81 -76.52
C VAL A 809 -29.44 12.28 -77.98
N TYR A 810 -30.49 12.82 -78.62
CA TYR A 810 -30.53 13.06 -80.07
C TYR A 810 -30.66 14.53 -80.47
N LEU A 811 -29.55 15.28 -80.42
CA LEU A 811 -29.34 16.50 -81.21
C LEU A 811 -27.96 16.42 -81.89
N GLY A 812 -27.95 16.06 -83.18
CA GLY A 812 -26.75 16.16 -84.05
C GLY A 812 -25.91 14.89 -84.29
N ASN A 813 -26.49 13.69 -84.27
CA ASN A 813 -25.81 12.44 -84.68
C ASN A 813 -24.52 12.09 -83.88
N ARG A 814 -24.48 12.43 -82.59
CA ARG A 814 -23.35 12.12 -81.70
C ARG A 814 -23.47 10.70 -81.14
N VAL A 815 -22.36 9.97 -81.12
CA VAL A 815 -22.25 8.57 -80.65
C VAL A 815 -21.93 8.42 -79.16
N ALA A 816 -21.83 9.53 -78.42
CA ALA A 816 -21.52 9.55 -76.99
C ALA A 816 -22.25 10.71 -76.29
N VAL A 817 -22.66 10.49 -75.04
CA VAL A 817 -23.33 11.48 -74.20
C VAL A 817 -22.57 11.61 -72.88
N PRO A 818 -22.32 12.85 -72.41
CA PRO A 818 -21.70 13.04 -71.11
C PRO A 818 -22.68 12.63 -70.00
N VAL A 819 -22.22 11.76 -69.10
CA VAL A 819 -22.89 11.47 -67.83
C VAL A 819 -22.17 12.27 -66.76
N LEU A 820 -22.90 13.12 -66.03
CA LEU A 820 -22.31 13.85 -64.91
C LEU A 820 -22.58 13.08 -63.62
N VAL A 821 -21.49 12.73 -62.92
CA VAL A 821 -21.54 12.17 -61.57
C VAL A 821 -21.06 13.23 -60.61
N ALA A 822 -21.90 13.57 -59.63
CA ALA A 822 -21.47 14.39 -58.50
C ALA A 822 -21.44 13.52 -57.25
N GLY A 823 -20.38 13.67 -56.46
CA GLY A 823 -20.12 12.92 -55.24
C GLY A 823 -18.97 13.56 -54.49
N GLU A 824 -18.43 12.86 -53.51
CA GLU A 824 -17.25 13.34 -52.78
C GLU A 824 -16.02 13.45 -53.70
N ALA A 825 -15.33 14.57 -53.64
CA ALA A 825 -14.14 14.82 -54.45
C ALA A 825 -13.04 13.78 -54.14
N GLY A 826 -12.45 13.19 -55.18
CA GLY A 826 -11.45 12.13 -55.05
C GLY A 826 -12.03 10.71 -54.95
N ALA A 827 -13.35 10.56 -54.78
CA ALA A 827 -13.99 9.23 -54.80
C ALA A 827 -13.97 8.64 -56.22
N THR A 828 -13.81 7.32 -56.32
CA THR A 828 -13.95 6.60 -57.59
C THR A 828 -15.41 6.23 -57.82
N ALA A 829 -16.01 6.78 -58.87
CA ALA A 829 -17.37 6.46 -59.29
C ALA A 829 -17.37 5.45 -60.45
N THR A 830 -18.26 4.47 -60.39
CA THR A 830 -18.56 3.58 -61.53
C THR A 830 -20.00 3.82 -61.98
N VAL A 831 -20.18 4.08 -63.27
CA VAL A 831 -21.48 4.34 -63.90
C VAL A 831 -21.79 3.23 -64.90
N SER A 832 -23.02 2.73 -64.88
CA SER A 832 -23.55 1.80 -65.87
C SER A 832 -24.79 2.39 -66.54
N VAL A 833 -24.82 2.43 -67.87
CA VAL A 833 -25.99 2.82 -68.67
C VAL A 833 -26.46 1.59 -69.46
N THR A 834 -27.74 1.24 -69.34
CA THR A 834 -28.33 0.10 -70.04
C THR A 834 -29.60 0.48 -70.79
N ASP A 835 -29.80 -0.10 -71.97
CA ASP A 835 -31.07 -0.01 -72.72
C ASP A 835 -32.06 -1.14 -72.37
N GLY A 836 -31.73 -1.97 -71.38
CA GLY A 836 -32.47 -3.17 -70.99
C GLY A 836 -31.98 -4.45 -71.67
N THR A 837 -31.09 -4.37 -72.66
CA THR A 837 -30.45 -5.53 -73.33
C THR A 837 -28.93 -5.45 -73.37
N THR A 838 -28.37 -4.25 -73.54
CA THR A 838 -26.93 -3.98 -73.60
C THR A 838 -26.57 -3.00 -72.49
N THR A 839 -25.43 -3.19 -71.82
CA THR A 839 -24.93 -2.29 -70.76
C THR A 839 -23.55 -1.78 -71.12
N VAL A 840 -23.34 -0.46 -70.99
CA VAL A 840 -22.04 0.19 -71.11
C VAL A 840 -21.64 0.70 -69.73
N THR A 841 -20.41 0.38 -69.29
CA THR A 841 -19.86 0.84 -68.01
C THR A 841 -18.70 1.80 -68.22
N GLY A 842 -18.57 2.77 -67.32
CA GLY A 842 -17.44 3.69 -67.25
C GLY A 842 -17.06 3.96 -65.80
N ASN A 843 -15.80 4.25 -65.53
CA ASN A 843 -15.32 4.67 -64.23
C ASN A 843 -14.59 6.01 -64.32
N GLY A 844 -14.53 6.73 -63.21
CA GLY A 844 -13.82 8.00 -63.13
C GLY A 844 -13.72 8.49 -61.69
N THR A 845 -12.77 9.38 -61.44
CA THR A 845 -12.61 10.04 -60.15
C THR A 845 -13.40 11.34 -60.14
N VAL A 846 -14.21 11.57 -59.10
CA VAL A 846 -15.00 12.80 -58.97
C VAL A 846 -14.05 13.98 -58.74
N GLY A 847 -14.10 14.98 -59.62
CA GLY A 847 -13.30 16.20 -59.52
C GLY A 847 -13.80 17.14 -58.43
N THR A 848 -13.01 18.15 -58.07
CA THR A 848 -13.31 19.13 -57.01
C THR A 848 -14.25 20.26 -57.45
N GLY A 849 -15.04 20.09 -58.52
CA GLY A 849 -15.79 21.18 -59.17
C GLY A 849 -17.12 20.76 -59.76
#